data_AF-W9IH20-F1
#
_entry.id   AF-W9IH20-F1
#
_cell.length_a   1.000
_cell.length_b   1.000
_cell.length_c   1.000
_cell.angle_alpha   90.00
_cell.angle_beta   90.00
_cell.angle_gamma   90.00
#
_symmetry.space_group_name_H-M   'P 1'
#
loop_
_entity.id
_entity.type
_entity.pdbx_description
1 polymer ?
#
loop_
_entity_poly.entity_id
_entity_poly.type
_entity_poly.pdbx_seq_one_letter_code
_entity_poly.pdbx_strand_id
1 'polypeptide(L)'
;MTPKNTGRLPVANPVTSFWNDEPKKLDDYRSTAELPSSADIIIIGSGLSGVATAYFLLKDHPGPNPPSIVLLEARKICNGATGRNGGHVKPDTYSDIPKFAKLFGIETAAQLAAFEASHVPAVKDLVESEGLDCDFHVTRALDVYLDPTHAKKIEETYREIARAGIVNLSDVAFTPKKHAERVSGVKNAQGCISYTAAHLWPSKLVHQLLEKLVDQGINVQAHTPVTSISQSEGDAWSVNTPRGTIQAKKIIHATNAYASHILPEYEHAITPVRGVCSHLESDKEKTPHLVNTYGIRFDEVNNDYLIPRPDGSIIVGGAREAFWHDRKRYYDTVNDDELVDEANSYFDDYMQRYFRGWEDSGMKTKKVWTGILGYSFDFMPHIGEVPGRPGQFIIAGFTGYGMPKILLSSKGLAKMRANIPCAGYPRAELRWRSFNKAKPAGRKTKSKTRSDTRDHAPSPQQESWAVLQQEDFSNGLLAGTGSSPSDDSVASIETIQTTFQSHFQETSEPPADVSSIMSALDFPLDLDFFDSGDSNTRFDQEDGLDKQGAAENEDAIKPFSGCLLPFLWTSQDDSSRSPRPTPGFSWAPALDQLRPSYSATRTLMMRFDQKTCDILSINEGSNGNPWRTLISSLADHSPAVCHALCCMAAFHGSYDLPSLHSRGIEEMEESSKWLTTEREVRFIPSLAASIALVFAEGWKSPKNTSNKHLGNTRKLIVERFPTEQRLWHLTTEDSARFKYLVTAFVYVHVIAGITYRKEEHAHPLPENILTFLSPVLSGSMTEIDPLLGCATLLFPLVDRVALLVNKVRRAKNNSLTIVSQAGELHEQLLQWQAPKANLLQSFGEHRYSPQHPVQTAEALRYATLLHLHQAVPEIPSLTSEDLARKVLLKLASIPPTSRITNLHIFPLLAASCELTDEEDREWAKQRWEAMILRLRVGNADTCWEIVQATWARRDQYASERRSSVMEQESEIGEDFTIRGKLHWLNVMDDQQWQVFVG
;
A
#
# COMPACT_ATOMS: atom_id res chain seq x y z
N MET A 1 29.13 -13.04 0.56
CA MET A 1 28.46 -12.63 -0.69
C MET A 1 29.08 -11.32 -1.12
N THR A 2 29.52 -11.19 -2.38
CA THR A 2 29.88 -9.88 -2.94
C THR A 2 28.61 -9.04 -3.09
N PRO A 3 28.57 -7.79 -2.61
CA PRO A 3 27.40 -6.94 -2.79
C PRO A 3 27.18 -6.70 -4.28
N LYS A 4 25.95 -6.91 -4.77
CA LYS A 4 25.56 -6.45 -6.10
C LYS A 4 25.69 -4.93 -6.11
N ASN A 5 26.44 -4.38 -7.07
CA ASN A 5 26.44 -2.95 -7.31
C ASN A 5 25.07 -2.57 -7.89
N THR A 6 24.27 -1.83 -7.13
CA THR A 6 22.90 -1.43 -7.52
C THR A 6 22.87 -0.38 -8.63
N GLY A 7 24.02 0.13 -9.09
CA GLY A 7 24.12 1.12 -10.17
C GLY A 7 23.69 2.55 -9.78
N ARG A 8 23.17 2.75 -8.56
CA ARG A 8 22.57 4.00 -8.06
C ARG A 8 23.58 5.07 -7.63
N LEU A 9 24.65 5.26 -8.39
CA LEU A 9 25.62 6.35 -8.20
C LEU A 9 25.08 7.63 -8.91
N PRO A 10 25.29 8.86 -8.38
CA PRO A 10 24.83 10.08 -9.05
C PRO A 10 25.36 10.22 -10.48
N VAL A 11 24.50 10.53 -11.45
CA VAL A 11 24.91 10.76 -12.85
C VAL A 11 25.88 11.94 -12.97
N ALA A 12 26.87 11.84 -13.85
CA ALA A 12 28.00 12.77 -13.88
C ALA A 12 27.61 14.21 -14.29
N ASN A 13 26.66 14.36 -15.22
CA ASN A 13 26.30 15.63 -15.86
C ASN A 13 24.83 16.01 -15.61
N PRO A 14 24.44 16.34 -14.37
CA PRO A 14 23.05 16.68 -14.07
C PRO A 14 22.65 18.01 -14.72
N VAL A 15 21.34 18.20 -14.96
CA VAL A 15 20.76 19.50 -15.33
C VAL A 15 21.17 20.54 -14.28
N THR A 16 21.61 21.72 -14.70
CA THR A 16 21.94 22.78 -13.74
C THR A 16 20.67 23.32 -13.10
N SER A 17 20.62 23.38 -11.77
CA SER A 17 19.53 24.01 -11.02
C SER A 17 19.82 25.49 -10.80
N PHE A 18 18.78 26.32 -10.67
CA PHE A 18 18.91 27.76 -10.34
C PHE A 18 19.90 28.02 -9.19
N TRP A 19 19.81 27.21 -8.12
CA TRP A 19 20.69 27.30 -6.94
C TRP A 19 22.19 27.11 -7.22
N ASN A 20 22.53 26.49 -8.34
CA ASN A 20 23.87 26.10 -8.76
C ASN A 20 24.25 26.65 -10.15
N ASP A 21 23.51 27.65 -10.67
CA ASP A 21 23.85 28.32 -11.93
C ASP A 21 25.06 29.23 -11.80
N GLU A 22 25.20 29.92 -10.67
CA GLU A 22 26.38 30.72 -10.35
C GLU A 22 27.49 29.83 -9.75
N PRO A 23 28.71 29.85 -10.32
CA PRO A 23 29.87 29.13 -9.78
C PRO A 23 30.24 29.61 -8.38
N LYS A 24 30.56 28.67 -7.48
CA LYS A 24 30.94 28.95 -6.10
C LYS A 24 32.37 28.49 -5.82
N LYS A 25 33.04 29.19 -4.90
CA LYS A 25 34.43 28.94 -4.48
C LYS A 25 34.71 27.46 -4.15
N LEU A 26 33.75 26.75 -3.54
CA LEU A 26 33.92 25.36 -3.16
C LEU A 26 33.38 24.32 -4.15
N ASP A 27 32.78 24.69 -5.29
CA ASP A 27 32.09 23.74 -6.19
C ASP A 27 32.94 22.52 -6.55
N ASP A 28 34.17 22.74 -6.99
CA ASP A 28 35.11 21.70 -7.43
C ASP A 28 36.25 21.48 -6.40
N TYR A 29 36.07 21.95 -5.16
CA TYR A 29 37.16 22.07 -4.18
C TYR A 29 37.65 20.74 -3.61
N ARG A 30 38.98 20.67 -3.44
CA ARG A 30 39.71 19.58 -2.82
C ARG A 30 40.75 20.18 -1.87
N SER A 31 40.66 19.88 -0.58
CA SER A 31 41.62 20.38 0.43
C SER A 31 43.04 19.88 0.20
N THR A 32 43.19 18.69 -0.40
CA THR A 32 44.47 18.08 -0.74
C THR A 32 44.41 17.40 -2.11
N ALA A 33 45.53 17.43 -2.85
CA ALA A 33 45.64 16.82 -4.17
C ALA A 33 45.50 15.28 -4.11
N GLU A 34 46.13 14.67 -3.12
CA GLU A 34 45.96 13.26 -2.77
C GLU A 34 44.98 13.09 -1.60
N LEU A 35 44.36 11.91 -1.50
CA LEU A 35 43.51 11.58 -0.37
C LEU A 35 44.35 11.30 0.89
N PRO A 36 43.91 11.75 2.09
CA PRO A 36 44.51 11.30 3.35
C PRO A 36 44.47 9.77 3.45
N SER A 37 45.51 9.14 4.00
CA SER A 37 45.54 7.68 4.18
C SER A 37 44.53 7.18 5.21
N SER A 38 44.19 8.03 6.20
CA SER A 38 43.20 7.73 7.23
C SER A 38 42.56 9.00 7.80
N ALA A 39 41.41 8.82 8.46
CA ALA A 39 40.71 9.85 9.21
C ALA A 39 39.91 9.22 10.38
N ASP A 40 39.62 9.98 11.42
CA ASP A 40 38.72 9.56 12.51
C ASP A 40 37.26 9.45 12.03
N ILE A 41 36.91 10.28 11.03
CA ILE A 41 35.57 10.43 10.50
C ILE A 41 35.62 10.55 8.97
N ILE A 42 34.85 9.70 8.28
CA ILE A 42 34.48 9.95 6.88
C ILE A 42 33.00 10.30 6.82
N ILE A 43 32.65 11.37 6.11
CA ILE A 43 31.28 11.78 5.80
C ILE A 43 31.10 11.68 4.29
N ILE A 44 30.06 10.96 3.83
CA ILE A 44 29.81 10.71 2.41
C ILE A 44 28.58 11.51 1.99
N GLY A 45 28.79 12.51 1.13
CA GLY A 45 27.78 13.45 0.63
C GLY A 45 27.94 14.85 1.24
N SER A 46 27.98 15.87 0.37
CA SER A 46 28.12 17.30 0.72
C SER A 46 26.78 18.07 0.82
N GLY A 47 25.65 17.35 0.89
CA GLY A 47 24.35 17.98 1.15
C GLY A 47 24.26 18.55 2.56
N LEU A 48 23.12 19.21 2.86
CA LEU A 48 22.89 19.82 4.18
C LEU A 48 23.09 18.82 5.34
N SER A 49 22.73 17.55 5.15
CA SER A 49 22.91 16.50 6.17
C SER A 49 24.37 16.14 6.42
N GLY A 50 25.25 16.20 5.41
CA GLY A 50 26.68 15.97 5.60
C GLY A 50 27.34 17.16 6.29
N VAL A 51 27.11 18.36 5.79
CA VAL A 51 27.75 19.59 6.28
C VAL A 51 27.23 19.99 7.67
N ALA A 52 25.92 19.88 7.94
CA ALA A 52 25.40 20.11 9.29
C ALA A 52 25.91 19.08 10.30
N THR A 53 26.11 17.81 9.90
CA THR A 53 26.69 16.81 10.79
C THR A 53 28.17 17.11 11.07
N ALA A 54 28.94 17.51 10.05
CA ALA A 54 30.32 17.97 10.24
C ALA A 54 30.40 19.18 11.19
N TYR A 55 29.50 20.16 11.03
CA TYR A 55 29.40 21.33 11.90
C TYR A 55 29.16 20.96 13.37
N PHE A 56 28.16 20.11 13.67
CA PHE A 56 27.91 19.71 15.05
C PHE A 56 29.01 18.82 15.64
N LEU A 57 29.68 18.00 14.82
CA LEU A 57 30.82 17.20 15.26
C LEU A 57 32.03 18.05 15.68
N LEU A 58 32.27 19.19 15.02
CA LEU A 58 33.30 20.14 15.45
C LEU A 58 32.83 21.00 16.63
N LYS A 59 31.58 21.49 16.59
CA LYS A 59 31.00 22.35 17.63
C LYS A 59 30.89 21.68 19.01
N ASP A 60 30.59 20.38 19.05
CA ASP A 60 30.52 19.59 20.28
C ASP A 60 31.92 19.09 20.74
N HIS A 61 32.99 19.37 19.99
CA HIS A 61 34.39 19.04 20.32
C HIS A 61 35.36 20.24 20.22
N PRO A 62 35.15 21.35 20.97
CA PRO A 62 35.92 22.60 20.88
C PRO A 62 37.33 22.53 21.52
N GLY A 63 37.97 21.36 21.52
CA GLY A 63 39.32 21.16 22.08
C GLY A 63 40.44 21.41 21.07
N PRO A 64 41.71 21.41 21.51
CA PRO A 64 42.88 21.60 20.62
C PRO A 64 43.09 20.44 19.63
N ASN A 65 42.50 19.28 19.90
CA ASN A 65 42.57 18.07 19.08
C ASN A 65 41.15 17.65 18.64
N PRO A 66 40.50 18.39 17.73
CA PRO A 66 39.24 17.94 17.13
C PRO A 66 39.48 16.67 16.31
N PRO A 67 38.48 15.78 16.14
CA PRO A 67 38.62 14.58 15.34
C PRO A 67 38.85 14.93 13.86
N SER A 68 39.72 14.19 13.18
CA SER A 68 40.00 14.41 11.76
C SER A 68 38.80 13.99 10.89
N ILE A 69 38.21 14.96 10.16
CA ILE A 69 37.04 14.76 9.30
C ILE A 69 37.44 14.86 7.83
N VAL A 70 37.11 13.83 7.06
CA VAL A 70 37.12 13.86 5.59
C VAL A 70 35.69 13.83 5.06
N LEU A 71 35.31 14.80 4.24
CA LEU A 71 34.03 14.84 3.53
C LEU A 71 34.25 14.51 2.05
N LEU A 72 33.62 13.44 1.59
CA LEU A 72 33.70 12.93 0.22
C LEU A 72 32.43 13.25 -0.55
N GLU A 73 32.55 13.85 -1.73
CA GLU A 73 31.43 14.16 -2.64
C GLU A 73 31.68 13.55 -4.02
N ALA A 74 30.66 12.94 -4.60
CA ALA A 74 30.74 12.27 -5.89
C ALA A 74 30.85 13.26 -7.06
N ARG A 75 30.19 14.42 -6.96
CA ARG A 75 30.14 15.47 -7.99
C ARG A 75 30.76 16.78 -7.46
N LYS A 76 30.17 17.92 -7.84
CA LYS A 76 30.40 19.22 -7.20
C LYS A 76 29.76 19.29 -5.80
N ILE A 77 30.26 20.19 -4.95
CA ILE A 77 29.70 20.44 -3.62
C ILE A 77 28.23 20.91 -3.69
N CYS A 78 27.39 20.39 -2.79
CA CYS A 78 25.95 20.65 -2.68
C CYS A 78 25.13 20.30 -3.95
N ASN A 79 25.66 19.46 -4.85
CA ASN A 79 25.06 19.23 -6.17
C ASN A 79 23.94 18.15 -6.19
N GLY A 80 23.66 17.48 -5.07
CA GLY A 80 22.53 16.57 -4.88
C GLY A 80 21.23 17.26 -4.44
N ALA A 81 20.34 16.54 -3.75
CA ALA A 81 19.00 16.99 -3.36
C ALA A 81 18.93 18.37 -2.66
N THR A 82 19.95 18.75 -1.88
CA THR A 82 20.00 20.08 -1.24
C THR A 82 20.07 21.21 -2.25
N GLY A 83 20.94 21.13 -3.27
CA GLY A 83 21.04 22.15 -4.32
C GLY A 83 19.94 22.09 -5.38
N ARG A 84 18.87 21.30 -5.18
CA ARG A 84 17.85 21.01 -6.22
C ARG A 84 16.39 21.07 -5.74
N ASN A 85 16.12 21.33 -4.46
CA ASN A 85 14.76 21.46 -3.90
C ASN A 85 14.20 22.89 -4.05
N GLY A 86 13.02 23.19 -3.48
CA GLY A 86 12.38 24.51 -3.57
C GLY A 86 12.82 25.58 -2.55
N GLY A 87 13.75 25.30 -1.64
CA GLY A 87 14.23 26.27 -0.64
C GLY A 87 13.36 26.46 0.61
N HIS A 88 12.25 25.72 0.74
CA HIS A 88 11.37 25.75 1.93
C HIS A 88 12.04 25.19 3.18
N VAL A 89 11.92 25.91 4.31
CA VAL A 89 12.04 25.38 5.68
C VAL A 89 10.64 25.46 6.32
N LYS A 90 9.76 24.55 5.89
CA LYS A 90 8.33 24.54 6.22
C LYS A 90 8.02 23.24 6.99
N PRO A 91 7.72 23.28 8.30
CA PRO A 91 7.49 22.08 9.12
C PRO A 91 6.03 21.57 9.05
N ASP A 92 5.79 20.27 9.26
CA ASP A 92 4.40 19.79 9.42
C ASP A 92 4.03 19.81 10.90
N THR A 93 3.00 20.59 11.20
CA THR A 93 2.47 20.84 12.55
C THR A 93 1.00 20.45 12.70
N TYR A 94 0.38 19.86 11.66
CA TYR A 94 -1.05 19.54 11.68
C TYR A 94 -1.49 18.40 10.74
N SER A 95 -0.92 18.25 9.53
CA SER A 95 -1.50 17.38 8.49
C SER A 95 -1.19 15.90 8.68
N ASP A 96 0.06 15.50 8.91
CA ASP A 96 0.43 14.10 9.15
C ASP A 96 0.18 13.65 10.62
N ILE A 97 -0.30 14.52 11.51
CA ILE A 97 -0.53 14.19 12.93
C ILE A 97 -1.50 13.02 13.13
N PRO A 98 -2.68 12.93 12.48
CA PRO A 98 -3.57 11.77 12.65
C PRO A 98 -2.93 10.45 12.20
N LYS A 99 -2.11 10.51 11.14
CA LYS A 99 -1.35 9.37 10.62
C LYS A 99 -0.29 8.92 11.62
N PHE A 100 0.49 9.83 12.20
CA PHE A 100 1.49 9.49 13.22
C PHE A 100 0.84 9.05 14.54
N ALA A 101 -0.30 9.64 14.94
CA ALA A 101 -1.03 9.23 16.13
C ALA A 101 -1.51 7.77 16.01
N LYS A 102 -2.04 7.38 14.85
CA LYS A 102 -2.42 5.99 14.56
C LYS A 102 -1.24 5.01 14.54
N LEU A 103 -0.04 5.47 14.19
CA LEU A 103 1.16 4.62 14.07
C LEU A 103 1.98 4.50 15.37
N PHE A 104 1.99 5.54 16.20
CA PHE A 104 2.95 5.72 17.30
C PHE A 104 2.36 6.30 18.60
N GLY A 105 1.05 6.54 18.67
CA GLY A 105 0.41 7.27 19.78
C GLY A 105 0.43 8.78 19.57
N ILE A 106 -0.54 9.47 20.16
CA ILE A 106 -0.77 10.91 19.96
C ILE A 106 0.34 11.77 20.59
N GLU A 107 0.92 11.31 21.69
CA GLU A 107 2.05 11.94 22.38
C GLU A 107 3.29 11.94 21.47
N THR A 108 3.59 10.81 20.82
CA THR A 108 4.68 10.70 19.85
C THR A 108 4.43 11.59 18.64
N ALA A 109 3.19 11.66 18.14
CA ALA A 109 2.82 12.53 17.04
C ALA A 109 3.00 14.02 17.38
N ALA A 110 2.62 14.43 18.59
CA ALA A 110 2.84 15.79 19.09
C ALA A 110 4.33 16.13 19.26
N GLN A 111 5.13 15.17 19.77
CA GLN A 111 6.59 15.33 19.85
C GLN A 111 7.24 15.47 18.47
N LEU A 112 6.78 14.72 17.47
CA LEU A 112 7.27 14.85 16.09
C LEU A 112 6.93 16.23 15.50
N ALA A 113 5.68 16.68 15.64
CA ALA A 113 5.26 18.01 15.19
C ALA A 113 6.06 19.14 15.86
N ALA A 114 6.27 19.07 17.18
CA ALA A 114 7.10 20.04 17.91
C ALA A 114 8.58 20.01 17.49
N PHE A 115 9.12 18.82 17.22
CA PHE A 115 10.49 18.66 16.73
C PHE A 115 10.67 19.27 15.33
N GLU A 116 9.73 19.05 14.41
CA GLU A 116 9.74 19.71 13.10
C GLU A 116 9.62 21.24 13.23
N ALA A 117 8.67 21.74 14.02
CA ALA A 117 8.50 23.18 14.27
C ALA A 117 9.78 23.84 14.79
N SER A 118 10.52 23.15 15.68
CA SER A 118 11.78 23.67 16.26
C SER A 118 12.92 23.87 15.25
N HIS A 119 12.81 23.39 14.01
CA HIS A 119 13.81 23.63 12.97
C HIS A 119 13.84 25.08 12.48
N VAL A 120 12.71 25.78 12.43
CA VAL A 120 12.66 27.16 11.96
C VAL A 120 13.53 28.09 12.82
N PRO A 121 13.38 28.14 14.16
CA PRO A 121 14.29 28.91 15.02
C PRO A 121 15.72 28.34 15.00
N ALA A 122 15.92 27.01 14.96
CA ALA A 122 17.27 26.45 14.92
C ALA A 122 18.07 26.83 13.65
N VAL A 123 17.41 26.94 12.50
CA VAL A 123 18.03 27.44 11.25
C VAL A 123 18.30 28.93 11.34
N LYS A 124 17.38 29.73 11.92
CA LYS A 124 17.60 31.16 12.20
C LYS A 124 18.85 31.35 13.07
N ASP A 125 18.94 30.64 14.19
CA ASP A 125 20.05 30.75 15.14
C ASP A 125 21.39 30.35 14.49
N LEU A 126 21.40 29.32 13.63
CA LEU A 126 22.58 28.95 12.83
C LEU A 126 22.99 30.08 11.87
N VAL A 127 22.04 30.60 11.10
CA VAL A 127 22.29 31.66 10.11
C VAL A 127 22.82 32.93 10.78
N GLU A 128 22.24 33.34 11.91
CA GLU A 128 22.65 34.54 12.64
C GLU A 128 23.98 34.35 13.37
N SER A 129 24.18 33.24 14.09
CA SER A 129 25.41 33.01 14.86
C SER A 129 26.65 32.77 14.00
N GLU A 130 26.48 32.16 12.82
CA GLU A 130 27.55 32.00 11.85
C GLU A 130 27.64 33.17 10.84
N GLY A 131 26.65 34.07 10.79
CA GLY A 131 26.64 35.20 9.87
C GLY A 131 26.57 34.79 8.40
N LEU A 132 25.59 33.93 8.05
CA LEU A 132 25.44 33.34 6.72
C LEU A 132 24.50 34.18 5.85
N ASP A 133 25.00 34.71 4.73
CA ASP A 133 24.16 35.37 3.72
C ASP A 133 23.58 34.32 2.75
N CYS A 134 22.52 33.65 3.18
CA CYS A 134 21.83 32.61 2.39
C CYS A 134 20.38 32.97 2.03
N ASP A 135 20.06 34.26 1.96
CA ASP A 135 18.70 34.78 1.70
C ASP A 135 17.65 34.19 2.67
N PHE A 136 18.01 33.96 3.93
CA PHE A 136 17.12 33.37 4.93
C PHE A 136 16.04 34.34 5.37
N HIS A 137 14.77 33.95 5.23
CA HIS A 137 13.61 34.74 5.62
C HIS A 137 12.64 33.89 6.42
N VAL A 138 12.32 34.31 7.65
CA VAL A 138 11.19 33.76 8.43
C VAL A 138 9.90 34.40 7.95
N THR A 139 8.88 33.60 7.70
CA THR A 139 7.59 34.03 7.15
C THR A 139 6.45 33.11 7.60
N ARG A 140 5.24 33.32 7.09
CA ARG A 140 4.12 32.37 7.20
C ARG A 140 4.11 31.44 6.01
N ALA A 141 3.96 30.14 6.26
CA ALA A 141 3.42 29.22 5.30
C ALA A 141 1.90 29.43 5.19
N LEU A 142 1.38 29.30 3.97
CA LEU A 142 -0.04 29.18 3.66
C LEU A 142 -0.26 27.90 2.86
N ASP A 143 -0.81 26.88 3.49
CA ASP A 143 -1.35 25.71 2.79
C ASP A 143 -2.78 26.04 2.35
N VAL A 144 -2.99 26.08 1.04
CA VAL A 144 -4.25 26.50 0.41
C VAL A 144 -4.90 25.30 -0.28
N TYR A 145 -6.18 25.07 0.03
CA TYR A 145 -6.94 23.93 -0.48
C TYR A 145 -7.90 24.39 -1.58
N LEU A 146 -7.80 23.78 -2.76
CA LEU A 146 -8.66 24.09 -3.91
C LEU A 146 -9.81 23.08 -4.08
N ASP A 147 -9.65 21.83 -3.61
CA ASP A 147 -10.75 20.88 -3.50
C ASP A 147 -11.60 21.11 -2.22
N PRO A 148 -12.94 21.25 -2.32
CA PRO A 148 -13.82 21.42 -1.17
C PRO A 148 -13.80 20.24 -0.18
N THR A 149 -13.61 19.01 -0.67
CA THR A 149 -13.66 17.80 0.18
C THR A 149 -12.44 17.73 1.10
N HIS A 150 -11.25 17.93 0.52
CA HIS A 150 -9.98 18.00 1.21
C HIS A 150 -9.94 19.18 2.20
N ALA A 151 -10.45 20.36 1.79
CA ALA A 151 -10.56 21.52 2.69
C ALA A 151 -11.41 21.21 3.93
N LYS A 152 -12.56 20.55 3.77
CA LYS A 152 -13.45 20.15 4.88
C LYS A 152 -12.78 19.14 5.81
N LYS A 153 -12.13 18.11 5.24
CA LYS A 153 -11.42 17.07 6.01
C LYS A 153 -10.28 17.65 6.86
N ILE A 154 -9.56 18.65 6.35
CA ILE A 154 -8.51 19.35 7.09
C ILE A 154 -9.09 20.30 8.15
N GLU A 155 -10.22 20.95 7.89
CA GLU A 155 -10.94 21.71 8.91
C GLU A 155 -11.39 20.82 10.08
N GLU A 156 -11.96 19.65 9.79
CA GLU A 156 -12.35 18.64 10.78
C GLU A 156 -11.12 18.17 11.59
N THR A 157 -10.04 17.78 10.90
CA THR A 157 -8.76 17.38 11.49
C THR A 157 -8.18 18.46 12.42
N TYR A 158 -8.11 19.71 11.97
CA TYR A 158 -7.62 20.83 12.78
C TYR A 158 -8.46 21.03 14.04
N ARG A 159 -9.79 20.96 13.92
CA ARG A 159 -10.73 21.05 15.05
C ARG A 159 -10.61 19.86 16.01
N GLU A 160 -10.25 18.66 15.54
CA GLU A 160 -10.00 17.48 16.39
C GLU A 160 -8.71 17.62 17.19
N ILE A 161 -7.62 18.00 16.53
CA ILE A 161 -6.32 18.23 17.18
C ILE A 161 -6.45 19.37 18.22
N ALA A 162 -7.16 20.45 17.90
CA ALA A 162 -7.45 21.54 18.83
C ALA A 162 -8.29 21.10 20.04
N ARG A 163 -9.27 20.19 19.84
CA ARG A 163 -10.08 19.62 20.94
C ARG A 163 -9.28 18.66 21.82
N ALA A 164 -8.32 17.93 21.26
CA ALA A 164 -7.47 17.03 22.03
C ALA A 164 -6.49 17.77 22.94
N GLY A 165 -6.02 18.97 22.55
CA GLY A 165 -5.16 19.82 23.37
C GLY A 165 -3.72 19.32 23.60
N ILE A 166 -3.36 18.15 23.05
CA ILE A 166 -2.02 17.52 23.20
C ILE A 166 -0.99 18.16 22.27
N VAL A 167 -1.41 18.66 21.11
CA VAL A 167 -0.55 19.32 20.12
C VAL A 167 -0.64 20.83 20.30
N ASN A 168 0.49 21.51 20.36
CA ASN A 168 0.50 22.98 20.40
C ASN A 168 0.15 23.57 19.02
N LEU A 169 -1.10 24.01 18.86
CA LEU A 169 -1.58 24.73 17.69
C LEU A 169 -1.55 26.26 17.84
N SER A 170 -0.86 26.84 18.84
CA SER A 170 -0.87 28.30 19.08
C SER A 170 -0.35 29.12 17.88
N ASP A 171 0.48 28.52 17.04
CA ASP A 171 1.03 29.12 15.82
C ASP A 171 0.22 28.76 14.55
N VAL A 172 -0.72 27.82 14.63
CA VAL A 172 -1.47 27.27 13.50
C VAL A 172 -2.88 27.86 13.44
N ALA A 173 -3.23 28.52 12.34
CA ALA A 173 -4.54 29.15 12.15
C ALA A 173 -5.26 28.62 10.91
N PHE A 174 -6.49 28.12 11.09
CA PHE A 174 -7.38 27.76 9.98
C PHE A 174 -8.23 28.97 9.54
N THR A 175 -8.30 29.19 8.23
CA THR A 175 -9.12 30.19 7.55
C THR A 175 -10.17 29.49 6.67
N PRO A 176 -11.48 29.66 6.94
CA PRO A 176 -12.54 29.02 6.16
C PRO A 176 -12.71 29.67 4.78
N LYS A 177 -13.35 28.94 3.84
CA LYS A 177 -13.67 29.34 2.45
C LYS A 177 -13.97 30.83 2.24
N LYS A 178 -14.87 31.39 3.07
CA LYS A 178 -15.32 32.79 3.02
C LYS A 178 -14.17 33.82 3.03
N HIS A 179 -13.05 33.48 3.64
CA HIS A 179 -11.89 34.36 3.80
C HIS A 179 -10.62 33.79 3.16
N ALA A 180 -10.56 32.49 2.84
CA ALA A 180 -9.38 31.80 2.37
C ALA A 180 -8.73 32.48 1.15
N GLU A 181 -9.51 32.81 0.11
CA GLU A 181 -9.01 33.49 -1.10
C GLU A 181 -8.48 34.91 -0.83
N ARG A 182 -9.11 35.66 0.09
CA ARG A 182 -8.65 37.01 0.46
C ARG A 182 -7.36 36.97 1.30
N VAL A 183 -7.21 35.94 2.15
CA VAL A 183 -6.05 35.76 3.03
C VAL A 183 -4.85 35.21 2.27
N SER A 184 -5.06 34.30 1.32
CA SER A 184 -3.98 33.69 0.54
C SER A 184 -3.66 34.43 -0.76
N GLY A 185 -4.60 35.17 -1.33
CA GLY A 185 -4.48 35.69 -2.71
C GLY A 185 -4.62 34.62 -3.79
N VAL A 186 -4.81 33.35 -3.42
CA VAL A 186 -4.96 32.22 -4.35
C VAL A 186 -6.43 32.07 -4.75
N LYS A 187 -6.68 32.06 -6.05
CA LYS A 187 -7.99 31.93 -6.69
C LYS A 187 -8.69 30.64 -6.26
N ASN A 188 -10.00 30.70 -6.07
CA ASN A 188 -10.85 29.54 -5.77
C ASN A 188 -10.49 28.78 -4.48
N ALA A 189 -9.78 29.40 -3.53
CA ALA A 189 -9.44 28.75 -2.26
C ALA A 189 -10.69 28.37 -1.44
N GLN A 190 -10.81 27.08 -1.11
CA GLN A 190 -11.88 26.48 -0.30
C GLN A 190 -11.55 26.48 1.20
N GLY A 191 -10.27 26.57 1.55
CA GLY A 191 -9.77 26.69 2.92
C GLY A 191 -8.28 27.01 2.90
N CYS A 192 -7.76 27.53 4.01
CA CYS A 192 -6.32 27.77 4.15
C CYS A 192 -5.85 27.55 5.59
N ILE A 193 -4.70 26.90 5.76
CA ILE A 193 -3.98 26.76 7.04
C ILE A 193 -2.74 27.66 7.00
N SER A 194 -2.49 28.43 8.07
CA SER A 194 -1.29 29.25 8.22
C SER A 194 -0.48 28.88 9.46
N TYR A 195 0.84 28.79 9.33
CA TYR A 195 1.81 28.53 10.41
C TYR A 195 3.18 29.14 10.07
N THR A 196 4.09 29.21 11.04
CA THR A 196 5.42 29.80 10.86
C THR A 196 6.33 28.85 10.09
N ALA A 197 7.05 29.41 9.13
CA ALA A 197 8.00 28.73 8.27
C ALA A 197 9.18 29.67 7.96
N ALA A 198 10.14 29.19 7.19
CA ALA A 198 11.13 30.03 6.56
C ALA A 198 11.42 29.55 5.12
N HIS A 199 12.17 30.35 4.38
CA HIS A 199 12.80 29.94 3.13
C HIS A 199 14.20 30.54 3.00
N LEU A 200 15.04 29.91 2.19
CA LEU A 200 16.45 30.28 2.00
C LEU A 200 16.99 29.76 0.66
N TRP A 201 18.19 30.18 0.27
CA TRP A 201 18.98 29.60 -0.82
C TRP A 201 19.83 28.43 -0.27
N PRO A 202 19.49 27.15 -0.57
CA PRO A 202 20.12 26.01 0.11
C PRO A 202 21.59 25.83 -0.21
N SER A 203 21.99 26.11 -1.45
CA SER A 203 23.40 26.03 -1.89
C SER A 203 24.28 27.10 -1.21
N LYS A 204 23.86 28.37 -1.11
CA LYS A 204 24.56 29.42 -0.33
C LYS A 204 24.75 28.99 1.14
N LEU A 205 23.69 28.51 1.80
CA LEU A 205 23.74 28.02 3.18
C LEU A 205 24.82 26.94 3.36
N VAL A 206 24.81 25.92 2.50
CA VAL A 206 25.77 24.80 2.60
C VAL A 206 27.20 25.25 2.27
N HIS A 207 27.40 26.03 1.20
CA HIS A 207 28.74 26.48 0.79
C HIS A 207 29.38 27.37 1.86
N GLN A 208 28.69 28.40 2.35
CA GLN A 208 29.25 29.31 3.37
C GLN A 208 29.49 28.63 4.71
N LEU A 209 28.62 27.69 5.11
CA LEU A 209 28.87 26.87 6.29
C LEU A 209 30.09 25.96 6.08
N LEU A 210 30.22 25.34 4.91
CA LEU A 210 31.35 24.47 4.59
C LEU A 210 32.68 25.24 4.53
N GLU A 211 32.71 26.47 4.01
CA GLU A 211 33.89 27.33 4.03
C GLU A 211 34.44 27.51 5.45
N LYS A 212 33.57 27.83 6.42
CA LYS A 212 33.95 27.94 7.84
C LYS A 212 34.48 26.64 8.44
N LEU A 213 34.01 25.49 7.98
CA LEU A 213 34.52 24.19 8.44
C LEU A 213 35.88 23.86 7.81
N VAL A 214 36.09 24.24 6.54
CA VAL A 214 37.40 24.13 5.87
C VAL A 214 38.43 25.00 6.56
N ASP A 215 38.07 26.22 6.98
CA ASP A 215 38.93 27.09 7.79
C ASP A 215 39.22 26.49 9.19
N GLN A 216 38.34 25.62 9.71
CA GLN A 216 38.56 24.81 10.92
C GLN A 216 39.32 23.50 10.66
N GLY A 217 39.77 23.24 9.43
CA GLY A 217 40.66 22.14 9.09
C GLY A 217 39.98 20.83 8.66
N ILE A 218 38.68 20.81 8.33
CA ILE A 218 38.12 19.60 7.68
C ILE A 218 38.72 19.43 6.27
N ASN A 219 38.90 18.18 5.85
CA ASN A 219 39.35 17.86 4.51
C ASN A 219 38.13 17.58 3.60
N VAL A 220 37.93 18.38 2.57
CA VAL A 220 36.83 18.23 1.59
C VAL A 220 37.39 17.70 0.28
N GLN A 221 36.68 16.76 -0.37
CA GLN A 221 37.09 16.15 -1.62
C GLN A 221 35.91 16.04 -2.60
N ALA A 222 35.71 17.08 -3.43
CA ALA A 222 34.81 17.03 -4.57
C ALA A 222 35.32 16.04 -5.65
N HIS A 223 34.41 15.59 -6.52
CA HIS A 223 34.69 14.64 -7.62
C HIS A 223 35.45 13.40 -7.14
N THR A 224 34.98 12.81 -6.05
CA THR A 224 35.57 11.67 -5.33
C THR A 224 34.46 10.70 -4.90
N PRO A 225 33.81 10.01 -5.86
CA PRO A 225 32.74 9.07 -5.56
C PRO A 225 33.25 7.88 -4.75
N VAL A 226 32.57 7.57 -3.66
CA VAL A 226 32.78 6.32 -2.91
C VAL A 226 32.07 5.19 -3.66
N THR A 227 32.83 4.18 -4.07
CA THR A 227 32.33 3.06 -4.89
C THR A 227 32.10 1.78 -4.08
N SER A 228 32.76 1.65 -2.93
CA SER A 228 32.54 0.55 -1.99
C SER A 228 33.14 0.85 -0.62
N ILE A 229 32.68 0.13 0.40
CA ILE A 229 33.27 0.11 1.73
C ILE A 229 33.47 -1.34 2.15
N SER A 230 34.67 -1.66 2.62
CA SER A 230 35.05 -2.98 3.13
C SER A 230 35.67 -2.85 4.52
N GLN A 231 35.60 -3.90 5.33
CA GLN A 231 36.32 -3.94 6.59
C GLN A 231 37.83 -4.06 6.32
N SER A 232 38.66 -3.31 7.05
CA SER A 232 40.12 -3.43 6.99
C SER A 232 40.61 -4.52 7.94
N GLU A 233 41.92 -4.72 8.02
CA GLU A 233 42.51 -5.39 9.18
C GLU A 233 42.26 -4.52 10.43
N GLY A 234 41.68 -5.10 11.49
CA GLY A 234 41.31 -4.41 12.73
C GLY A 234 39.90 -3.77 12.76
N ASP A 235 39.74 -2.75 13.60
CA ASP A 235 38.45 -2.07 13.87
C ASP A 235 38.16 -0.87 12.92
N ALA A 236 38.77 -0.85 11.73
CA ALA A 236 38.60 0.23 10.77
C ALA A 236 37.93 -0.25 9.47
N TRP A 237 37.43 0.72 8.72
CA TRP A 237 36.76 0.53 7.45
C TRP A 237 37.55 1.20 6.34
N SER A 238 37.81 0.44 5.28
CA SER A 238 38.40 0.92 4.03
C SER A 238 37.30 1.50 3.14
N VAL A 239 37.36 2.80 2.87
CA VAL A 239 36.47 3.51 1.96
C VAL A 239 37.17 3.67 0.63
N ASN A 240 36.66 3.01 -0.41
CA ASN A 240 37.30 2.93 -1.71
C ASN A 240 36.72 3.96 -2.69
N THR A 241 37.61 4.63 -3.44
CA THR A 241 37.26 5.64 -4.45
C THR A 241 38.18 5.47 -5.68
N PRO A 242 37.84 6.04 -6.85
CA PRO A 242 38.74 6.07 -8.00
C PRO A 242 40.05 6.84 -7.76
N ARG A 243 40.15 7.63 -6.69
CA ARG A 243 41.34 8.39 -6.28
C ARG A 243 42.13 7.70 -5.16
N GLY A 244 41.82 6.44 -4.86
CA GLY A 244 42.46 5.67 -3.78
C GLY A 244 41.52 5.38 -2.61
N THR A 245 42.10 4.78 -1.56
CA THR A 245 41.38 4.27 -0.39
C THR A 245 41.76 5.04 0.87
N ILE A 246 40.76 5.40 1.68
CA ILE A 246 40.93 6.05 2.99
C ILE A 246 40.45 5.09 4.08
N GLN A 247 41.20 4.96 5.17
CA GLN A 247 40.77 4.20 6.35
C GLN A 247 40.05 5.09 7.38
N ALA A 248 38.92 4.65 7.93
CA ALA A 248 38.29 5.32 9.06
C ALA A 248 37.57 4.36 10.01
N LYS A 249 37.57 4.70 11.31
CA LYS A 249 36.81 3.93 12.32
C LYS A 249 35.31 4.23 12.30
N LYS A 250 34.92 5.43 11.84
CA LYS A 250 33.53 5.89 11.81
C LYS A 250 33.19 6.52 10.47
N ILE A 251 32.09 6.06 9.86
CA ILE A 251 31.58 6.53 8.56
C ILE A 251 30.17 7.07 8.74
N ILE A 252 29.85 8.19 8.10
CA ILE A 252 28.50 8.79 8.09
C ILE A 252 28.00 8.87 6.65
N HIS A 253 26.96 8.10 6.35
CA HIS A 253 26.26 8.05 5.07
C HIS A 253 25.20 9.16 5.01
N ALA A 254 25.57 10.31 4.45
CA ALA A 254 24.69 11.46 4.20
C ALA A 254 24.17 11.49 2.73
N THR A 255 24.07 10.31 2.12
CA THR A 255 23.86 10.10 0.67
C THR A 255 22.40 10.15 0.21
N ASN A 256 21.44 10.32 1.12
CA ASN A 256 20.00 10.42 0.84
C ASN A 256 19.46 9.31 -0.10
N ALA A 257 19.07 9.65 -1.33
CA ALA A 257 18.54 8.69 -2.31
C ALA A 257 19.57 7.64 -2.76
N TYR A 258 20.85 8.01 -2.78
CA TYR A 258 21.94 7.17 -3.28
C TYR A 258 22.47 6.17 -2.23
N ALA A 259 21.82 6.07 -1.06
CA ALA A 259 22.26 5.24 0.05
C ALA A 259 22.48 3.76 -0.33
N SER A 260 21.59 3.20 -1.15
CA SER A 260 21.66 1.79 -1.54
C SER A 260 22.77 1.46 -2.55
N HIS A 261 23.55 2.43 -3.01
CA HIS A 261 24.79 2.16 -3.75
C HIS A 261 25.88 1.57 -2.84
N ILE A 262 26.01 2.10 -1.61
CA ILE A 262 27.05 1.73 -0.65
C ILE A 262 26.50 0.79 0.45
N LEU A 263 25.19 0.91 0.73
CA LEU A 263 24.44 0.12 1.70
C LEU A 263 23.30 -0.65 0.99
N PRO A 264 23.56 -1.75 0.24
CA PRO A 264 22.52 -2.50 -0.47
C PRO A 264 21.33 -2.92 0.39
N GLU A 265 21.52 -3.11 1.70
CA GLU A 265 20.45 -3.37 2.68
C GLU A 265 19.39 -2.26 2.76
N TYR A 266 19.64 -1.06 2.23
CA TYR A 266 18.66 0.03 2.09
C TYR A 266 17.94 0.06 0.73
N GLU A 267 18.19 -0.87 -0.20
CA GLU A 267 17.61 -0.87 -1.56
C GLU A 267 16.08 -0.80 -1.60
N HIS A 268 15.42 -1.45 -0.63
CA HIS A 268 13.95 -1.40 -0.44
C HIS A 268 13.51 -0.49 0.72
N ALA A 269 14.46 0.07 1.46
CA ALA A 269 14.17 1.00 2.56
C ALA A 269 14.09 2.44 2.06
N ILE A 270 14.95 2.83 1.10
CA ILE A 270 15.02 4.16 0.49
C ILE A 270 15.03 4.01 -1.03
N THR A 271 13.97 4.49 -1.68
CA THR A 271 13.81 4.49 -3.13
C THR A 271 14.15 5.89 -3.70
N PRO A 272 15.03 6.00 -4.71
CA PRO A 272 15.21 7.20 -5.50
C PRO A 272 13.93 7.64 -6.23
N VAL A 273 13.56 8.92 -6.13
CA VAL A 273 12.39 9.50 -6.78
C VAL A 273 12.74 10.83 -7.43
N ARG A 274 12.50 10.99 -8.73
CA ARG A 274 12.70 12.26 -9.45
C ARG A 274 11.56 13.24 -9.11
N GLY A 275 11.93 14.47 -8.71
CA GLY A 275 11.03 15.62 -8.61
C GLY A 275 11.46 16.75 -9.56
N VAL A 276 10.60 17.75 -9.71
CA VAL A 276 10.82 18.92 -10.59
C VAL A 276 10.65 20.22 -9.79
N CYS A 277 11.48 21.21 -10.10
CA CYS A 277 11.36 22.58 -9.62
C CYS A 277 11.65 23.57 -10.77
N SER A 278 11.20 24.80 -10.60
CA SER A 278 11.30 25.88 -11.57
C SER A 278 11.58 27.22 -10.90
N HIS A 279 12.21 28.12 -11.65
CA HIS A 279 12.42 29.53 -11.32
C HIS A 279 11.61 30.38 -12.30
N LEU A 280 10.79 31.27 -11.74
CA LEU A 280 9.93 32.18 -12.46
C LEU A 280 10.41 33.61 -12.24
N GLU A 281 10.52 34.40 -13.30
CA GLU A 281 10.87 35.82 -13.25
C GLU A 281 9.96 36.66 -14.17
N SER A 282 9.96 37.98 -14.02
CA SER A 282 9.22 38.89 -14.89
C SER A 282 10.13 39.97 -15.45
N ASP A 283 9.91 40.33 -16.72
CA ASP A 283 10.58 41.45 -17.38
C ASP A 283 9.99 42.82 -16.98
N LYS A 284 8.94 42.86 -16.13
CA LYS A 284 8.25 44.10 -15.74
C LYS A 284 8.88 44.75 -14.50
N GLU A 285 9.12 46.05 -14.58
CA GLU A 285 9.66 46.90 -13.50
C GLU A 285 8.81 46.86 -12.20
N LYS A 286 7.52 46.54 -12.31
CA LYS A 286 6.62 46.34 -11.17
C LYS A 286 5.83 45.06 -11.33
N THR A 287 6.14 44.08 -10.48
CA THR A 287 5.32 42.89 -10.24
C THR A 287 4.58 43.01 -8.91
N PRO A 288 3.50 42.25 -8.70
CA PRO A 288 2.96 42.05 -7.36
C PRO A 288 3.99 41.29 -6.51
N HIS A 289 3.97 41.48 -5.19
CA HIS A 289 4.89 40.80 -4.26
C HIS A 289 4.14 39.78 -3.39
N LEU A 290 4.73 38.60 -3.23
CA LEU A 290 4.33 37.64 -2.19
C LEU A 290 5.25 37.79 -0.98
N VAL A 291 4.66 37.91 0.21
CA VAL A 291 5.39 37.91 1.49
C VAL A 291 5.41 36.54 2.16
N ASN A 292 4.40 35.71 1.88
CA ASN A 292 4.23 34.38 2.44
C ASN A 292 4.80 33.30 1.52
N THR A 293 5.07 32.13 2.08
CA THR A 293 5.39 30.92 1.32
C THR A 293 4.17 30.01 1.22
N TYR A 294 4.01 29.24 0.14
CA TYR A 294 2.76 28.51 -0.13
C TYR A 294 2.95 27.01 -0.33
N GLY A 295 1.92 26.24 0.02
CA GLY A 295 1.62 24.94 -0.57
C GLY A 295 0.23 24.99 -1.19
N ILE A 296 0.10 24.69 -2.47
CA ILE A 296 -1.19 24.65 -3.16
C ILE A 296 -1.62 23.19 -3.25
N ARG A 297 -2.75 22.85 -2.63
CA ARG A 297 -3.32 21.50 -2.58
C ARG A 297 -4.49 21.43 -3.57
N PHE A 298 -4.23 20.80 -4.72
CA PHE A 298 -5.25 20.59 -5.75
C PHE A 298 -6.23 19.49 -5.31
N ASP A 299 -5.70 18.40 -4.74
CA ASP A 299 -6.45 17.31 -4.12
C ASP A 299 -5.63 16.69 -2.97
N GLU A 300 -5.94 15.47 -2.50
CA GLU A 300 -5.19 14.78 -1.42
C GLU A 300 -3.77 14.32 -1.83
N VAL A 301 -3.47 14.26 -3.12
CA VAL A 301 -2.22 13.69 -3.66
C VAL A 301 -1.41 14.70 -4.47
N ASN A 302 -2.08 15.51 -5.31
CA ASN A 302 -1.46 16.51 -6.17
C ASN A 302 -1.33 17.84 -5.43
N ASN A 303 -0.08 18.31 -5.34
CA ASN A 303 0.26 19.56 -4.69
C ASN A 303 1.54 20.15 -5.26
N ASP A 304 1.60 21.47 -5.26
CA ASP A 304 2.80 22.25 -5.52
C ASP A 304 3.18 23.06 -4.27
N TYR A 305 4.38 23.60 -4.28
CA TYR A 305 4.91 24.47 -3.25
C TYR A 305 5.73 25.60 -3.89
N LEU A 306 5.70 26.80 -3.30
CA LEU A 306 6.52 27.92 -3.80
C LEU A 306 7.03 28.86 -2.71
N ILE A 307 8.20 29.45 -2.95
CA ILE A 307 8.79 30.52 -2.14
C ILE A 307 8.91 31.81 -2.97
N PRO A 308 8.65 32.99 -2.37
CA PRO A 308 9.12 34.25 -2.93
C PRO A 308 10.64 34.38 -2.73
N ARG A 309 11.26 35.24 -3.53
CA ARG A 309 12.68 35.59 -3.45
C ARG A 309 12.84 37.11 -3.23
N PRO A 310 13.96 37.58 -2.62
CA PRO A 310 14.18 39.01 -2.36
C PRO A 310 14.25 39.88 -3.64
N ASP A 311 14.65 39.27 -4.76
CA ASP A 311 14.68 39.85 -6.10
C ASP A 311 13.30 39.95 -6.79
N GLY A 312 12.23 39.49 -6.14
CA GLY A 312 10.87 39.46 -6.69
C GLY A 312 10.57 38.26 -7.58
N SER A 313 11.54 37.38 -7.83
CA SER A 313 11.33 36.10 -8.52
C SER A 313 10.67 35.07 -7.60
N ILE A 314 10.24 33.94 -8.17
CA ILE A 314 9.55 32.87 -7.45
C ILE A 314 10.18 31.54 -7.79
N ILE A 315 10.36 30.67 -6.80
CA ILE A 315 10.71 29.27 -7.01
C ILE A 315 9.46 28.43 -6.78
N VAL A 316 9.06 27.63 -7.76
CA VAL A 316 7.92 26.70 -7.66
C VAL A 316 8.43 25.28 -7.83
N GLY A 317 8.00 24.36 -6.97
CA GLY A 317 8.25 22.93 -7.11
C GLY A 317 6.97 22.12 -7.01
N GLY A 318 6.98 20.95 -7.64
CA GLY A 318 5.77 20.14 -7.82
C GLY A 318 5.68 19.61 -9.23
N ALA A 319 4.67 20.03 -10.00
CA ALA A 319 4.37 19.53 -11.35
C ALA A 319 4.17 18.00 -11.43
N ARG A 320 3.96 17.31 -10.29
CA ARG A 320 3.74 15.85 -10.25
C ARG A 320 2.56 15.44 -11.14
N GLU A 321 1.55 16.29 -11.23
CA GLU A 321 0.43 16.08 -12.15
C GLU A 321 0.87 16.00 -13.62
N ALA A 322 1.93 16.68 -14.07
CA ALA A 322 2.34 16.56 -15.47
C ALA A 322 2.79 15.12 -15.84
N PHE A 323 3.50 14.43 -14.95
CA PHE A 323 4.27 13.23 -15.34
C PHE A 323 4.03 11.96 -14.53
N TRP A 324 3.31 11.99 -13.40
CA TRP A 324 3.26 10.80 -12.54
C TRP A 324 2.64 9.57 -13.24
N HIS A 325 1.84 9.74 -14.30
CA HIS A 325 1.20 8.61 -14.98
C HIS A 325 2.22 7.63 -15.60
N ASP A 326 3.38 8.13 -16.06
CA ASP A 326 4.50 7.26 -16.43
C ASP A 326 5.44 7.07 -15.24
N ARG A 327 5.28 5.92 -14.56
CA ARG A 327 6.11 5.52 -13.44
C ARG A 327 7.61 5.52 -13.75
N LYS A 328 8.02 5.26 -15.00
CA LYS A 328 9.44 5.20 -15.40
C LYS A 328 10.11 6.57 -15.39
N ARG A 329 9.35 7.66 -15.56
CA ARG A 329 9.90 9.04 -15.54
C ARG A 329 10.39 9.48 -14.17
N TYR A 330 9.90 8.86 -13.08
CA TYR A 330 10.15 9.35 -11.72
C TYR A 330 10.47 8.31 -10.65
N TYR A 331 10.07 7.04 -10.80
CA TYR A 331 10.24 6.03 -9.75
C TYR A 331 11.54 5.23 -9.95
N ASP A 332 12.28 5.02 -8.86
CA ASP A 332 13.52 4.24 -8.79
C ASP A 332 14.62 4.69 -9.77
N THR A 333 14.69 6.00 -10.02
CA THR A 333 15.67 6.61 -10.93
C THR A 333 16.60 7.56 -10.20
N VAL A 334 17.88 7.53 -10.57
CA VAL A 334 18.95 8.42 -10.08
C VAL A 334 19.34 9.50 -11.10
N ASN A 335 18.71 9.50 -12.26
CA ASN A 335 19.02 10.38 -13.39
C ASN A 335 18.42 11.78 -13.16
N ASP A 336 19.28 12.75 -12.83
CA ASP A 336 18.95 14.19 -12.77
C ASP A 336 19.66 15.01 -13.87
N ASP A 337 20.10 14.33 -14.93
CA ASP A 337 20.66 14.82 -16.20
C ASP A 337 19.60 15.11 -17.29
N GLU A 338 18.38 14.61 -17.09
CA GLU A 338 17.24 14.84 -17.97
C GLU A 338 16.20 15.76 -17.31
N LEU A 339 15.44 16.49 -18.14
CA LEU A 339 14.16 17.07 -17.73
C LEU A 339 13.03 16.04 -17.88
N VAL A 340 11.86 16.39 -17.37
CA VAL A 340 10.61 15.68 -17.69
C VAL A 340 9.84 16.58 -18.63
N ASP A 341 9.70 16.17 -19.89
CA ASP A 341 9.25 17.02 -21.01
C ASP A 341 7.87 17.63 -20.73
N GLU A 342 6.96 16.82 -20.17
CA GLU A 342 5.60 17.19 -19.81
C GLU A 342 5.56 18.24 -18.68
N ALA A 343 6.59 18.29 -17.83
CA ALA A 343 6.69 19.25 -16.73
C ALA A 343 7.32 20.59 -17.15
N ASN A 344 7.91 20.67 -18.35
CA ASN A 344 8.69 21.83 -18.77
C ASN A 344 7.81 23.09 -18.96
N SER A 345 6.61 22.93 -19.54
CA SER A 345 5.61 23.99 -19.69
C SER A 345 4.59 24.04 -18.54
N TYR A 346 4.66 23.15 -17.54
CA TYR A 346 3.70 23.10 -16.44
C TYR A 346 3.67 24.41 -15.63
N PHE A 347 4.81 25.08 -15.52
CA PHE A 347 4.95 26.33 -14.75
C PHE A 347 4.65 27.58 -15.57
N ASP A 348 4.29 27.44 -16.85
CA ASP A 348 3.92 28.58 -17.68
C ASP A 348 2.64 29.24 -17.15
N ASP A 349 2.69 30.57 -17.10
CA ASP A 349 1.67 31.45 -16.54
C ASP A 349 1.19 31.04 -15.12
N TYR A 350 2.03 30.35 -14.33
CA TYR A 350 1.60 29.75 -13.05
C TYR A 350 0.97 30.76 -12.10
N MET A 351 1.60 31.93 -11.94
CA MET A 351 1.11 32.99 -11.07
C MET A 351 -0.19 33.59 -11.60
N GLN A 352 -0.27 33.83 -12.90
CA GLN A 352 -1.44 34.33 -13.61
C GLN A 352 -2.63 33.36 -13.43
N ARG A 353 -2.39 32.05 -13.50
CA ARG A 353 -3.42 31.01 -13.35
C ARG A 353 -3.96 30.90 -11.93
N TYR A 354 -3.10 30.97 -10.91
CA TYR A 354 -3.50 30.65 -9.53
C TYR A 354 -3.63 31.84 -8.58
N PHE A 355 -2.99 32.98 -8.83
CA PHE A 355 -3.00 34.13 -7.91
C PHE A 355 -3.76 35.33 -8.47
N ARG A 356 -4.49 36.05 -7.60
CA ARG A 356 -5.23 37.27 -7.93
C ARG A 356 -4.32 38.48 -7.99
N GLY A 357 -4.50 39.34 -9.01
CA GLY A 357 -3.66 40.51 -9.26
C GLY A 357 -2.35 40.17 -9.99
N TRP A 358 -2.16 38.90 -10.36
CA TRP A 358 -0.99 38.41 -11.09
C TRP A 358 -1.23 38.22 -12.59
N GLU A 359 -2.47 38.42 -13.06
CA GLU A 359 -2.88 38.28 -14.46
C GLU A 359 -1.98 39.07 -15.41
N ASP A 360 -1.69 40.32 -15.07
CA ASP A 360 -0.80 41.21 -15.83
C ASP A 360 0.65 41.23 -15.30
N SER A 361 1.07 40.29 -14.46
CA SER A 361 2.41 40.29 -13.86
C SER A 361 3.55 40.11 -14.88
N GLY A 362 3.28 39.44 -16.01
CA GLY A 362 4.31 39.07 -16.99
C GLY A 362 5.31 38.03 -16.48
N MET A 363 4.98 37.32 -15.39
CA MET A 363 5.80 36.28 -14.77
C MET A 363 5.90 35.04 -15.66
N LYS A 364 7.11 34.57 -15.95
CA LYS A 364 7.40 33.49 -16.92
C LYS A 364 8.34 32.45 -16.33
N THR A 365 8.23 31.22 -16.81
CA THR A 365 9.21 30.14 -16.58
C THR A 365 10.56 30.54 -17.18
N LYS A 366 11.54 30.87 -16.34
CA LYS A 366 12.92 31.11 -16.79
C LYS A 366 13.71 29.81 -16.87
N LYS A 367 13.48 28.92 -15.90
CA LYS A 367 14.24 27.67 -15.78
C LYS A 367 13.40 26.57 -15.14
N VAL A 368 13.66 25.34 -15.55
CA VAL A 368 13.15 24.11 -14.94
C VAL A 368 14.34 23.18 -14.70
N TRP A 369 14.33 22.43 -13.60
CA TRP A 369 15.33 21.40 -13.31
C TRP A 369 14.71 20.22 -12.55
N THR A 370 15.35 19.06 -12.66
CA THR A 370 14.99 17.83 -11.94
C THR A 370 15.88 17.64 -10.71
N GLY A 371 15.46 16.83 -9.74
CA GLY A 371 16.29 16.45 -8.60
C GLY A 371 15.83 15.15 -7.96
N ILE A 372 16.75 14.40 -7.35
CA ILE A 372 16.46 13.07 -6.78
C ILE A 372 16.20 13.16 -5.28
N LEU A 373 15.04 12.64 -4.88
CA LEU A 373 14.48 12.57 -3.54
C LEU A 373 14.67 11.14 -3.03
N GLY A 374 15.08 10.96 -1.76
CA GLY A 374 15.14 9.62 -1.14
C GLY A 374 13.84 9.34 -0.41
N TYR A 375 12.93 8.58 -1.01
CA TYR A 375 11.66 8.19 -0.40
C TYR A 375 11.86 6.97 0.49
N SER A 376 11.68 7.13 1.80
CA SER A 376 11.67 6.01 2.73
C SER A 376 10.34 5.26 2.69
N PHE A 377 10.39 3.94 2.83
CA PHE A 377 9.22 3.05 2.73
C PHE A 377 8.08 3.41 3.71
N ASP A 378 8.42 3.95 4.88
CA ASP A 378 7.46 4.35 5.92
C ASP A 378 7.35 5.88 6.13
N PHE A 379 7.86 6.66 5.18
CA PHE A 379 7.88 8.13 5.20
C PHE A 379 8.72 8.78 6.33
N MET A 380 9.43 7.99 7.15
CA MET A 380 10.32 8.51 8.21
C MET A 380 11.79 8.50 7.76
N PRO A 381 12.62 9.49 8.15
CA PRO A 381 14.05 9.47 7.84
C PRO A 381 14.78 8.36 8.59
N HIS A 382 15.83 7.82 7.97
CA HIS A 382 16.76 6.89 8.59
C HIS A 382 17.94 7.67 9.20
N ILE A 383 18.00 7.68 10.53
CA ILE A 383 19.01 8.39 11.33
C ILE A 383 19.51 7.44 12.42
N GLY A 384 20.83 7.23 12.53
CA GLY A 384 21.44 6.40 13.56
C GLY A 384 22.51 5.45 13.02
N GLU A 385 22.86 4.41 13.78
CA GLU A 385 23.81 3.37 13.35
C GLU A 385 23.20 2.47 12.27
N VAL A 386 24.02 2.02 11.32
CA VAL A 386 23.64 1.11 10.24
C VAL A 386 23.56 -0.33 10.78
N PRO A 387 22.40 -1.01 10.69
CA PRO A 387 22.24 -2.36 11.25
C PRO A 387 23.28 -3.35 10.70
N GLY A 388 24.05 -3.97 11.60
CA GLY A 388 25.08 -4.94 11.22
C GLY A 388 26.39 -4.35 10.69
N ARG A 389 26.57 -3.02 10.68
CA ARG A 389 27.84 -2.36 10.33
C ARG A 389 28.34 -1.46 11.47
N PRO A 390 28.99 -2.01 12.51
CA PRO A 390 29.45 -1.25 13.67
C PRO A 390 30.27 0.00 13.30
N GLY A 391 29.92 1.15 13.87
CA GLY A 391 30.59 2.42 13.60
C GLY A 391 30.24 3.08 12.26
N GLN A 392 29.37 2.48 11.43
CA GLN A 392 28.77 3.17 10.29
C GLN A 392 27.41 3.75 10.69
N PHE A 393 27.14 4.99 10.29
CA PHE A 393 25.94 5.74 10.63
C PHE A 393 25.27 6.27 9.37
N ILE A 394 23.96 6.50 9.39
CA ILE A 394 23.18 7.02 8.26
C ILE A 394 22.39 8.27 8.66
N ILE A 395 22.19 9.17 7.69
CA ILE A 395 21.26 10.31 7.74
C ILE A 395 20.67 10.55 6.35
N ALA A 396 19.59 9.82 6.03
CA ALA A 396 19.04 9.68 4.68
C ALA A 396 17.52 9.41 4.68
N GLY A 397 16.90 9.41 3.49
CA GLY A 397 15.50 8.96 3.33
C GLY A 397 14.46 9.99 3.76
N PHE A 398 14.71 11.27 3.52
CA PHE A 398 13.85 12.37 4.01
C PHE A 398 12.52 12.57 3.23
N THR A 399 12.22 11.73 2.23
CA THR A 399 10.92 11.67 1.53
C THR A 399 10.43 13.03 1.01
N GLY A 400 11.36 13.80 0.44
CA GLY A 400 11.12 15.15 -0.10
C GLY A 400 10.95 16.26 0.95
N TYR A 401 11.17 15.96 2.23
CA TYR A 401 10.87 16.86 3.35
C TYR A 401 12.07 17.09 4.28
N GLY A 402 13.28 17.20 3.70
CA GLY A 402 14.54 17.23 4.46
C GLY A 402 14.85 18.54 5.18
N MET A 403 14.55 19.69 4.56
CA MET A 403 14.90 21.01 5.12
C MET A 403 14.38 21.27 6.55
N PRO A 404 13.11 20.98 6.92
CA PRO A 404 12.61 21.11 8.29
C PRO A 404 12.94 19.90 9.20
N LYS A 405 13.90 19.04 8.80
CA LYS A 405 14.26 17.81 9.54
C LYS A 405 15.76 17.61 9.72
N ILE A 406 16.58 18.09 8.80
CA ILE A 406 18.00 17.74 8.75
C ILE A 406 18.79 18.36 9.92
N LEU A 407 18.61 19.66 10.21
CA LEU A 407 19.54 20.37 11.10
C LEU A 407 19.61 19.77 12.51
N LEU A 408 18.47 19.56 13.17
CA LEU A 408 18.46 18.98 14.52
C LEU A 408 18.68 17.46 14.49
N SER A 409 18.36 16.78 13.38
CA SER A 409 18.76 15.37 13.17
C SER A 409 20.27 15.20 13.12
N SER A 410 20.99 16.09 12.42
CA SER A 410 22.45 16.13 12.39
C SER A 410 23.04 16.39 13.78
N LYS A 411 22.43 17.28 14.57
CA LYS A 411 22.81 17.53 15.96
C LYS A 411 22.61 16.30 16.84
N GLY A 412 21.49 15.60 16.69
CA GLY A 412 21.21 14.34 17.40
C GLY A 412 22.22 13.24 17.03
N LEU A 413 22.51 13.07 15.74
CA LEU A 413 23.45 12.07 15.25
C LEU A 413 24.89 12.34 15.70
N ALA A 414 25.34 13.59 15.70
CA ALA A 414 26.65 13.98 16.23
C ALA A 414 26.83 13.57 17.70
N LYS A 415 25.78 13.74 18.52
CA LYS A 415 25.77 13.32 19.94
C LYS A 415 25.75 11.81 20.14
N MET A 416 24.93 11.08 19.38
CA MET A 416 24.91 9.60 19.43
C MET A 416 26.31 9.00 19.19
N ARG A 417 27.11 9.65 18.34
CA ARG A 417 28.48 9.25 18.01
C ARG A 417 29.51 9.50 19.12
N ALA A 418 29.16 10.28 20.14
CA ALA A 418 30.04 10.71 21.25
C ALA A 418 29.88 9.89 22.55
N ASN A 419 29.24 8.71 22.50
CA ASN A 419 28.89 7.88 23.67
C ASN A 419 27.94 8.54 24.70
N ILE A 420 27.20 9.59 24.30
CA ILE A 420 26.17 10.22 25.13
C ILE A 420 24.78 9.78 24.61
N PRO A 421 23.93 9.13 25.43
CA PRO A 421 22.56 8.82 25.04
C PRO A 421 21.78 10.12 24.78
N CYS A 422 21.41 10.39 23.54
CA CYS A 422 20.65 11.59 23.19
C CYS A 422 19.19 11.23 22.89
N ALA A 423 18.26 11.80 23.65
CA ALA A 423 16.84 11.76 23.32
C ALA A 423 16.58 12.66 22.09
N GLY A 424 16.19 12.06 20.97
CA GLY A 424 15.90 12.75 19.71
C GLY A 424 15.59 11.73 18.62
N TYR A 425 14.35 11.73 18.12
CA TYR A 425 13.69 10.64 17.39
C TYR A 425 13.58 9.29 18.15
N PRO A 426 12.37 8.83 18.50
CA PRO A 426 12.17 7.51 19.08
C PRO A 426 12.28 6.41 18.00
N ARG A 427 13.52 6.09 17.60
CA ARG A 427 13.80 4.88 16.78
C ARG A 427 15.07 4.11 17.13
N ALA A 428 15.75 4.45 18.24
CA ALA A 428 16.92 3.71 18.71
C ALA A 428 16.61 2.30 19.26
N GLU A 429 15.37 1.98 19.65
CA GLU A 429 15.03 0.63 20.18
C GLU A 429 13.79 -0.08 19.59
N LEU A 430 12.82 0.65 19.02
CA LEU A 430 11.42 0.16 19.00
C LEU A 430 10.94 -0.66 17.79
N ARG A 431 11.79 -1.06 16.83
CA ARG A 431 11.41 -2.07 15.80
C ARG A 431 12.46 -3.12 15.43
N TRP A 432 13.72 -3.02 15.86
CA TRP A 432 14.74 -4.04 15.52
C TRP A 432 14.66 -5.31 16.39
N ARG A 433 14.22 -5.19 17.65
CA ARG A 433 14.12 -6.34 18.59
C ARG A 433 13.15 -7.45 18.14
N SER A 434 12.22 -7.16 17.23
CA SER A 434 11.25 -8.14 16.72
C SER A 434 11.77 -9.02 15.57
N PHE A 435 12.91 -8.68 14.95
CA PHE A 435 13.44 -9.40 13.79
C PHE A 435 14.58 -10.39 14.10
N ASN A 436 15.09 -10.42 15.33
CA ASN A 436 16.15 -11.36 15.74
C ASN A 436 15.82 -12.10 17.05
N LYS A 437 14.95 -13.13 16.93
CA LYS A 437 14.87 -14.25 17.89
C LYS A 437 15.35 -15.57 17.26
N ALA A 438 16.55 -15.54 16.67
CA ALA A 438 17.30 -16.77 16.45
C ALA A 438 17.91 -17.24 17.79
N LYS A 439 17.39 -18.33 18.36
CA LYS A 439 17.98 -18.96 19.56
C LYS A 439 19.42 -19.41 19.23
N PRO A 440 20.44 -19.10 20.05
CA PRO A 440 21.76 -19.71 19.89
C PRO A 440 21.65 -21.23 20.05
N ALA A 441 22.17 -21.99 19.08
CA ALA A 441 22.24 -23.44 19.19
C ALA A 441 23.22 -23.83 20.31
N GLY A 442 22.71 -24.46 21.37
CA GLY A 442 23.51 -24.83 22.55
C GLY A 442 24.51 -25.94 22.24
N ARG A 443 25.77 -25.58 21.97
CA ARG A 443 26.87 -26.54 21.85
C ARG A 443 27.38 -26.94 23.25
N LYS A 444 26.82 -28.01 23.82
CA LYS A 444 27.32 -28.62 25.06
C LYS A 444 28.66 -29.33 24.79
N THR A 445 29.77 -28.73 25.19
CA THR A 445 31.05 -29.45 25.43
C THR A 445 31.40 -29.38 26.91
N LYS A 446 31.33 -30.52 27.59
CA LYS A 446 31.76 -30.66 28.98
C LYS A 446 33.29 -30.62 29.04
N SER A 447 33.86 -29.78 29.91
CA SER A 447 35.06 -30.14 30.65
C SER A 447 34.80 -29.90 32.15
N LYS A 448 35.48 -30.66 33.00
CA LYS A 448 35.26 -30.74 34.45
C LYS A 448 36.53 -30.30 35.16
N THR A 449 36.36 -29.70 36.35
CA THR A 449 37.40 -29.52 37.41
C THR A 449 38.59 -28.61 37.05
N ARG A 450 39.23 -27.89 37.98
CA ARG A 450 39.25 -27.98 39.45
C ARG A 450 39.54 -26.61 40.10
N SER A 451 39.36 -26.54 41.43
CA SER A 451 39.75 -25.52 42.43
C SER A 451 40.90 -24.54 42.08
N ASP A 452 40.95 -23.30 42.59
CA ASP A 452 41.02 -23.00 44.03
C ASP A 452 40.68 -21.56 44.49
N THR A 453 40.09 -21.51 45.71
CA THR A 453 40.07 -20.52 46.81
C THR A 453 40.18 -18.97 46.64
N ARG A 454 39.28 -18.30 47.40
CA ARG A 454 39.44 -17.02 48.16
C ARG A 454 39.45 -15.69 47.36
N ASP A 455 38.85 -14.58 47.83
CA ASP A 455 38.27 -14.24 49.15
C ASP A 455 37.13 -13.18 49.10
N HIS A 456 36.20 -13.28 50.07
CA HIS A 456 35.38 -12.22 50.72
C HIS A 456 34.28 -11.42 49.94
N ALA A 457 33.16 -11.20 50.65
CA ALA A 457 31.94 -10.43 50.30
C ALA A 457 31.75 -9.26 51.32
N PRO A 458 30.68 -8.43 51.34
CA PRO A 458 29.45 -8.38 50.51
C PRO A 458 29.06 -6.97 49.98
N SER A 459 27.85 -6.85 49.41
CA SER A 459 27.17 -5.62 48.94
C SER A 459 26.64 -4.71 50.08
N PRO A 460 26.14 -3.49 49.79
CA PRO A 460 24.70 -3.31 49.56
C PRO A 460 24.33 -2.29 48.44
N GLN A 461 23.06 -1.87 48.42
CA GLN A 461 22.30 -1.33 47.28
C GLN A 461 22.41 0.18 47.02
N GLN A 462 21.79 0.57 45.90
CA GLN A 462 21.44 1.90 45.40
C GLN A 462 20.92 2.90 46.44
N GLU A 463 21.19 4.20 46.25
CA GLU A 463 20.15 5.26 46.22
C GLU A 463 20.67 6.64 45.76
N SER A 464 19.78 7.43 45.15
CA SER A 464 19.88 8.89 44.85
C SER A 464 20.95 9.35 43.83
N TRP A 465 20.74 10.33 42.94
CA TRP A 465 19.86 11.51 43.02
C TRP A 465 19.10 11.84 41.71
N ALA A 466 17.89 12.38 41.88
CA ALA A 466 17.15 13.17 40.89
C ALA A 466 17.20 14.68 41.24
N VAL A 467 16.33 15.50 40.64
CA VAL A 467 16.28 16.99 40.68
C VAL A 467 17.28 17.61 39.68
N LEU A 468 16.89 18.39 38.68
CA LEU A 468 15.93 19.52 38.68
C LEU A 468 14.83 19.46 37.60
N GLN A 469 13.60 19.76 38.00
CA GLN A 469 12.54 20.32 37.14
C GLN A 469 11.79 21.43 37.91
N GLN A 470 11.51 22.52 37.19
CA GLN A 470 10.42 23.51 37.35
C GLN A 470 9.82 23.80 38.75
N GLU A 471 10.11 25.02 39.24
CA GLU A 471 9.10 25.91 39.84
C GLU A 471 8.18 26.45 38.69
N ASP A 472 6.93 26.89 38.88
CA ASP A 472 6.04 26.91 40.04
C ASP A 472 4.59 26.96 39.54
N PHE A 473 3.63 26.33 40.23
CA PHE A 473 2.24 26.78 40.46
C PHE A 473 1.44 25.67 41.15
N SER A 474 0.73 26.03 42.21
CA SER A 474 0.37 25.08 43.27
C SER A 474 -1.14 24.98 43.57
N ASN A 475 -1.48 23.84 44.20
CA ASN A 475 -2.62 23.58 45.09
C ASN A 475 -4.03 23.37 44.51
N GLY A 476 -4.58 22.17 44.80
CA GLY A 476 -5.91 22.12 45.43
C GLY A 476 -6.71 20.81 45.40
N LEU A 477 -6.47 19.88 46.36
CA LEU A 477 -7.42 18.94 47.03
C LEU A 477 -8.29 17.97 46.13
N LEU A 478 -8.76 16.77 46.52
CA LEU A 478 -8.55 15.86 47.68
C LEU A 478 -9.11 14.43 47.34
N ALA A 479 -8.39 13.39 47.75
CA ALA A 479 -8.81 12.10 48.36
C ALA A 479 -9.99 11.21 47.86
N GLY A 480 -9.82 9.87 48.02
CA GLY A 480 -10.88 8.85 47.95
C GLY A 480 -10.44 7.47 47.41
N THR A 481 -9.55 6.72 48.06
CA THR A 481 -9.84 5.51 48.89
C THR A 481 -10.39 4.26 48.20
N GLY A 482 -9.56 3.21 48.14
CA GLY A 482 -9.88 1.79 48.49
C GLY A 482 -10.63 0.92 47.47
N SER A 483 -10.45 -0.41 47.40
CA SER A 483 -9.60 -1.36 48.15
C SER A 483 -9.60 -2.75 47.47
N SER A 484 -8.51 -3.54 47.59
CA SER A 484 -8.45 -4.98 47.26
C SER A 484 -8.91 -5.86 48.45
N PRO A 485 -9.20 -7.17 48.28
CA PRO A 485 -8.19 -8.27 48.29
C PRO A 485 -8.53 -9.40 47.25
N SER A 486 -7.93 -10.60 47.10
CA SER A 486 -6.71 -11.31 47.63
C SER A 486 -6.29 -12.45 46.66
N ASP A 487 -5.24 -13.20 47.03
CA ASP A 487 -4.59 -14.36 46.38
C ASP A 487 -5.40 -15.69 46.30
N ASP A 488 -4.97 -16.63 45.44
CA ASP A 488 -4.46 -17.93 45.94
C ASP A 488 -3.57 -18.79 44.99
N SER A 489 -2.35 -19.08 45.46
CA SER A 489 -1.53 -20.30 45.25
C SER A 489 -0.92 -20.73 43.89
N VAL A 490 0.23 -21.42 44.00
CA VAL A 490 1.09 -22.01 42.93
C VAL A 490 1.47 -23.44 43.33
N ALA A 491 1.37 -24.44 42.43
CA ALA A 491 2.01 -25.75 42.64
C ALA A 491 2.23 -26.62 41.36
N SER A 492 3.48 -27.05 41.19
CA SER A 492 3.92 -28.39 40.72
C SER A 492 3.83 -28.84 39.25
N ILE A 493 4.98 -29.36 38.79
CA ILE A 493 5.24 -30.12 37.55
C ILE A 493 5.59 -31.59 37.95
N GLU A 494 5.63 -32.51 36.97
CA GLU A 494 6.05 -33.94 37.03
C GLU A 494 5.02 -34.98 37.52
N THR A 495 4.38 -35.70 36.58
CA THR A 495 4.27 -37.18 36.63
C THR A 495 4.03 -37.78 35.22
N ILE A 496 4.49 -39.04 35.02
CA ILE A 496 4.17 -39.99 33.94
C ILE A 496 4.78 -39.74 32.54
N GLN A 497 6.09 -40.03 32.43
CA GLN A 497 6.61 -40.77 31.27
C GLN A 497 6.64 -42.27 31.59
N THR A 498 5.67 -43.07 31.12
CA THR A 498 5.89 -44.52 30.87
C THR A 498 4.74 -45.17 30.10
N THR A 499 4.95 -45.47 28.81
CA THR A 499 4.47 -46.70 28.16
C THR A 499 5.45 -47.01 27.02
N PHE A 500 5.96 -48.23 26.97
CA PHE A 500 7.10 -48.63 26.14
C PHE A 500 6.72 -49.84 25.26
N GLN A 501 7.08 -49.78 23.97
CA GLN A 501 7.38 -50.89 23.06
C GLN A 501 6.53 -52.18 23.01
N SER A 502 5.82 -52.36 21.89
CA SER A 502 5.70 -53.61 21.10
C SER A 502 5.18 -53.24 19.70
N HIS A 503 5.51 -53.88 18.56
CA HIS A 503 6.47 -54.93 18.19
C HIS A 503 6.97 -54.64 16.74
N PHE A 504 8.07 -55.28 16.31
CA PHE A 504 8.65 -55.16 14.96
C PHE A 504 8.25 -56.36 14.07
N GLN A 505 8.16 -56.14 12.74
CA GLN A 505 8.44 -57.03 11.58
C GLN A 505 7.47 -56.72 10.43
N GLU A 506 7.75 -56.90 9.13
CA GLU A 506 8.91 -56.84 8.22
C GLU A 506 8.35 -57.27 6.82
N THR A 507 9.20 -57.34 5.77
CA THR A 507 8.91 -57.83 4.39
C THR A 507 8.16 -56.90 3.42
N SER A 508 8.25 -57.06 2.08
CA SER A 508 9.45 -56.85 1.21
C SER A 508 9.10 -57.03 -0.29
N GLU A 509 9.42 -56.01 -1.12
CA GLU A 509 9.70 -56.06 -2.58
C GLU A 509 8.58 -56.38 -3.64
N PRO A 510 8.78 -56.03 -4.95
CA PRO A 510 7.73 -55.66 -5.95
C PRO A 510 7.55 -56.73 -7.08
N PRO A 511 7.11 -56.49 -8.36
CA PRO A 511 6.59 -55.31 -9.10
C PRO A 511 5.37 -55.61 -10.04
N ALA A 512 5.30 -54.95 -11.22
CA ALA A 512 4.45 -55.18 -12.43
C ALA A 512 3.10 -54.44 -12.51
N ASP A 513 2.59 -54.03 -13.69
CA ASP A 513 3.18 -53.67 -15.00
C ASP A 513 2.16 -52.76 -15.74
N VAL A 514 2.60 -51.84 -16.61
CA VAL A 514 1.74 -50.81 -17.22
C VAL A 514 1.42 -51.15 -18.68
N SER A 515 0.53 -52.13 -18.90
CA SER A 515 -0.16 -52.28 -20.18
C SER A 515 -1.51 -53.00 -20.05
N SER A 516 -2.47 -52.60 -20.90
CA SER A 516 -3.81 -53.21 -21.10
C SER A 516 -5.02 -52.59 -20.38
N ILE A 517 -5.34 -51.33 -20.70
CA ILE A 517 -6.74 -50.97 -21.04
C ILE A 517 -6.73 -50.12 -22.34
N MET A 518 -6.51 -50.79 -23.47
CA MET A 518 -6.97 -50.34 -24.78
C MET A 518 -7.50 -51.53 -25.56
N SER A 519 -8.81 -51.63 -25.71
CA SER A 519 -9.50 -52.10 -26.94
C SER A 519 -11.01 -52.14 -26.71
N ALA A 520 -11.75 -51.93 -27.80
CA ALA A 520 -13.21 -51.88 -27.96
C ALA A 520 -13.83 -50.46 -27.89
N LEU A 521 -14.48 -49.95 -28.92
CA LEU A 521 -14.69 -50.45 -30.30
C LEU A 521 -14.85 -49.26 -31.27
N ASP A 522 -14.47 -49.50 -32.53
CA ASP A 522 -14.79 -48.72 -33.74
C ASP A 522 -16.32 -48.42 -33.89
N PHE A 523 -16.84 -47.52 -34.74
CA PHE A 523 -16.46 -47.17 -36.13
C PHE A 523 -17.07 -45.77 -36.54
N PRO A 524 -17.10 -45.28 -37.81
CA PRO A 524 -16.56 -43.94 -38.10
C PRO A 524 -17.56 -42.90 -38.65
N LEU A 525 -16.98 -41.76 -39.07
CA LEU A 525 -17.53 -40.59 -39.75
C LEU A 525 -18.21 -40.87 -41.11
N ASP A 526 -19.15 -39.99 -41.49
CA ASP A 526 -19.11 -39.16 -42.71
C ASP A 526 -20.19 -38.05 -42.56
N LEU A 527 -19.86 -36.75 -42.62
CA LEU A 527 -19.76 -35.89 -43.81
C LEU A 527 -21.08 -35.70 -44.57
N ASP A 528 -21.70 -34.51 -44.47
CA ASP A 528 -21.74 -33.59 -45.62
C ASP A 528 -22.22 -32.14 -45.31
N PHE A 529 -22.12 -31.28 -46.33
CA PHE A 529 -22.16 -29.81 -46.32
C PHE A 529 -23.54 -29.16 -46.61
N PHE A 530 -23.63 -27.84 -46.32
CA PHE A 530 -24.45 -26.80 -47.00
C PHE A 530 -25.99 -26.91 -47.06
N ASP A 531 -26.71 -25.91 -46.52
CA ASP A 531 -27.25 -24.73 -47.25
C ASP A 531 -28.58 -24.16 -46.69
N SER A 532 -28.82 -22.87 -47.03
CA SER A 532 -30.08 -22.11 -47.23
C SER A 532 -31.37 -22.34 -46.41
N GLY A 533 -32.15 -21.25 -46.24
CA GLY A 533 -33.51 -21.34 -45.68
C GLY A 533 -34.12 -19.99 -45.27
N ASP A 534 -34.60 -19.22 -46.24
CA ASP A 534 -35.19 -17.88 -46.05
C ASP A 534 -36.64 -17.90 -45.53
N SER A 535 -37.15 -16.69 -45.20
CA SER A 535 -38.55 -16.22 -45.33
C SER A 535 -39.51 -16.12 -44.10
N ASN A 536 -40.03 -14.88 -43.90
CA ASN A 536 -41.45 -14.43 -43.88
C ASN A 536 -42.57 -15.40 -43.40
N THR A 537 -43.67 -15.00 -42.73
CA THR A 537 -44.35 -13.68 -42.67
C THR A 537 -45.38 -13.60 -41.51
N ARG A 538 -45.80 -12.36 -41.20
CA ARG A 538 -47.04 -11.88 -40.52
C ARG A 538 -48.23 -12.84 -40.34
N PHE A 539 -48.98 -12.66 -39.24
CA PHE A 539 -50.37 -12.16 -39.29
C PHE A 539 -50.80 -11.50 -37.97
N ASP A 540 -51.76 -10.58 -38.13
CA ASP A 540 -52.57 -9.79 -37.19
C ASP A 540 -53.46 -10.70 -36.27
N GLN A 541 -54.29 -10.25 -35.31
CA GLN A 541 -54.98 -8.96 -35.13
C GLN A 541 -55.48 -8.73 -33.67
N GLU A 542 -55.99 -7.51 -33.45
CA GLU A 542 -56.61 -6.79 -32.32
C GLU A 542 -57.58 -7.50 -31.33
N ASP A 543 -57.60 -7.01 -30.07
CA ASP A 543 -58.77 -6.60 -29.24
C ASP A 543 -58.24 -6.05 -27.87
N GLY A 544 -58.82 -5.07 -27.15
CA GLY A 544 -59.93 -4.16 -27.43
C GLY A 544 -60.68 -3.70 -26.14
N LEU A 545 -60.48 -2.43 -25.70
CA LEU A 545 -61.35 -1.65 -24.75
C LEU A 545 -61.39 -2.14 -23.26
N ASP A 546 -61.77 -1.40 -22.20
CA ASP A 546 -62.09 0.03 -21.93
C ASP A 546 -61.92 0.30 -20.39
N LYS A 547 -61.25 1.37 -19.90
CA LYS A 547 -61.72 2.74 -19.50
C LYS A 547 -62.13 2.99 -18.02
N GLN A 548 -61.87 4.24 -17.58
CA GLN A 548 -62.37 4.98 -16.38
C GLN A 548 -61.88 4.49 -14.99
N GLY A 549 -61.62 5.31 -13.96
CA GLY A 549 -61.65 6.77 -13.69
C GLY A 549 -61.40 6.96 -12.16
N ALA A 550 -61.19 8.12 -11.52
CA ALA A 550 -61.05 9.53 -11.88
C ALA A 550 -60.48 10.30 -10.65
N ALA A 551 -60.06 11.58 -10.80
CA ALA A 551 -60.10 12.69 -9.80
C ALA A 551 -59.48 12.51 -8.38
N GLU A 552 -59.04 13.53 -7.62
CA GLU A 552 -58.78 14.96 -7.79
C GLU A 552 -57.97 15.44 -6.56
N ASN A 553 -57.04 16.40 -6.72
CA ASN A 553 -57.08 17.68 -5.98
C ASN A 553 -55.86 18.56 -6.29
N GLU A 554 -56.14 19.82 -6.55
CA GLU A 554 -55.18 20.92 -6.64
C GLU A 554 -54.94 21.52 -5.24
N ASP A 555 -53.81 22.21 -5.06
CA ASP A 555 -53.86 23.55 -4.48
C ASP A 555 -52.60 24.34 -4.85
N ALA A 556 -52.76 25.62 -5.21
CA ALA A 556 -51.69 26.42 -5.82
C ALA A 556 -51.64 27.85 -5.28
N ILE A 557 -50.45 28.34 -4.89
CA ILE A 557 -50.21 29.77 -4.68
C ILE A 557 -48.85 30.20 -5.26
N LYS A 558 -48.91 31.04 -6.30
CA LYS A 558 -47.95 32.09 -6.68
C LYS A 558 -48.76 33.38 -6.88
N PRO A 559 -48.15 34.59 -6.88
CA PRO A 559 -47.91 35.23 -8.18
C PRO A 559 -46.72 36.24 -8.24
N PHE A 560 -46.63 36.93 -9.40
CA PHE A 560 -45.74 38.02 -9.86
C PHE A 560 -44.46 37.57 -10.60
N SER A 561 -44.33 37.62 -11.93
CA SER A 561 -44.66 38.61 -13.00
C SER A 561 -43.49 39.57 -13.31
N GLY A 562 -43.06 39.79 -14.56
CA GLY A 562 -43.57 39.23 -15.83
C GLY A 562 -42.95 39.86 -17.09
N CYS A 563 -43.63 39.69 -18.24
CA CYS A 563 -43.43 40.34 -19.55
C CYS A 563 -42.11 40.05 -20.33
N LEU A 564 -42.07 39.98 -21.68
CA LEU A 564 -43.11 39.95 -22.73
C LEU A 564 -42.52 39.33 -24.03
N LEU A 565 -43.38 38.73 -24.87
CA LEU A 565 -43.16 38.24 -26.26
C LEU A 565 -43.12 39.44 -27.28
N PRO A 566 -42.91 39.34 -28.63
CA PRO A 566 -43.28 38.21 -29.54
C PRO A 566 -42.50 37.93 -30.89
N PHE A 567 -42.73 36.73 -31.46
CA PHE A 567 -42.92 36.35 -32.90
C PHE A 567 -41.72 36.42 -33.90
N LEU A 568 -41.35 35.36 -34.66
CA LEU A 568 -41.96 34.58 -35.79
C LEU A 568 -41.72 35.15 -37.21
N TRP A 569 -40.89 34.50 -38.05
CA TRP A 569 -41.20 34.05 -39.44
C TRP A 569 -40.12 33.11 -40.05
N THR A 570 -40.43 32.47 -41.19
CA THR A 570 -39.72 31.40 -41.92
C THR A 570 -38.94 31.86 -43.18
N SER A 571 -37.96 31.08 -43.68
CA SER A 571 -37.92 30.44 -45.04
C SER A 571 -36.53 30.26 -45.71
N GLN A 572 -36.23 29.01 -46.10
CA GLN A 572 -35.61 28.48 -47.35
C GLN A 572 -34.41 29.13 -48.11
N ASP A 573 -33.44 28.24 -48.42
CA ASP A 573 -32.78 27.93 -49.72
C ASP A 573 -32.10 29.04 -50.59
N ASP A 574 -30.75 29.03 -50.75
CA ASP A 574 -30.00 28.18 -51.72
C ASP A 574 -28.59 28.72 -52.17
N SER A 575 -27.72 27.77 -52.56
CA SER A 575 -26.59 27.76 -53.52
C SER A 575 -25.55 28.91 -53.72
N SER A 576 -24.31 28.62 -53.26
CA SER A 576 -23.07 28.44 -54.08
C SER A 576 -21.89 29.47 -54.11
N ARG A 577 -20.67 28.89 -54.18
CA ARG A 577 -19.33 29.41 -54.62
C ARG A 577 -18.41 30.22 -53.67
N SER A 578 -17.59 29.47 -52.89
CA SER A 578 -16.08 29.47 -52.76
C SER A 578 -15.18 30.69 -53.14
N PRO A 579 -13.92 30.85 -52.60
CA PRO A 579 -13.18 30.10 -51.54
C PRO A 579 -12.25 30.93 -50.57
N ARG A 580 -11.56 30.21 -49.66
CA ARG A 580 -10.30 30.49 -48.90
C ARG A 580 -10.40 31.21 -47.52
N PRO A 581 -9.44 30.96 -46.59
CA PRO A 581 -9.79 30.80 -45.17
C PRO A 581 -9.09 31.73 -44.14
N THR A 582 -9.54 31.59 -42.88
CA THR A 582 -9.02 32.11 -41.60
C THR A 582 -9.39 33.55 -41.19
N PRO A 583 -9.50 33.86 -39.89
CA PRO A 583 -9.94 33.00 -38.77
C PRO A 583 -11.05 33.66 -37.91
N GLY A 584 -12.06 32.90 -37.48
CA GLY A 584 -13.11 33.44 -36.61
C GLY A 584 -13.99 32.39 -35.94
N PHE A 585 -13.92 32.36 -34.60
CA PHE A 585 -14.96 31.92 -33.66
C PHE A 585 -15.84 30.72 -34.06
N SER A 586 -15.42 29.51 -33.66
CA SER A 586 -16.35 28.40 -33.46
C SER A 586 -17.00 28.49 -32.07
N TRP A 587 -18.32 28.47 -32.02
CA TRP A 587 -19.09 28.34 -30.78
C TRP A 587 -19.04 26.88 -30.29
N ALA A 588 -18.46 26.64 -29.10
CA ALA A 588 -18.59 25.34 -28.43
C ALA A 588 -18.70 25.41 -26.88
N PRO A 589 -19.56 26.24 -26.26
CA PRO A 589 -19.84 26.15 -24.83
C PRO A 589 -20.97 25.13 -24.53
N ALA A 590 -20.78 23.86 -24.90
CA ALA A 590 -21.81 22.82 -24.69
C ALA A 590 -21.31 21.36 -24.56
N LEU A 591 -20.01 21.07 -24.75
CA LEU A 591 -19.48 19.69 -24.77
C LEU A 591 -18.40 19.40 -23.71
N ASP A 592 -18.09 20.35 -22.83
CA ASP A 592 -17.04 20.22 -21.82
C ASP A 592 -17.55 19.79 -20.41
N GLN A 593 -18.85 19.49 -20.29
CA GLN A 593 -19.48 19.05 -19.02
C GLN A 593 -19.69 17.53 -18.91
N LEU A 594 -19.25 16.73 -19.89
CA LEU A 594 -19.44 15.27 -19.93
C LEU A 594 -18.13 14.51 -20.28
N ARG A 595 -17.01 14.96 -19.73
CA ARG A 595 -15.80 14.14 -19.59
C ARG A 595 -15.43 14.08 -18.09
N PRO A 596 -15.19 12.89 -17.50
CA PRO A 596 -14.69 12.79 -16.14
C PRO A 596 -13.37 13.56 -16.00
N SER A 597 -13.20 14.24 -14.86
CA SER A 597 -11.94 14.93 -14.55
C SER A 597 -10.75 13.97 -14.66
N TYR A 598 -9.77 14.35 -15.49
CA TYR A 598 -8.50 13.63 -15.67
C TYR A 598 -7.68 13.47 -14.38
N SER A 599 -8.11 14.01 -13.23
CA SER A 599 -7.51 13.77 -11.90
C SER A 599 -8.17 12.61 -11.12
N ALA A 600 -9.46 12.29 -11.35
CA ALA A 600 -10.20 11.33 -10.53
C ALA A 600 -9.83 9.86 -10.80
N THR A 601 -10.08 9.36 -12.02
CA THR A 601 -9.62 8.06 -12.56
C THR A 601 -8.11 7.87 -12.31
N ARG A 602 -7.39 8.98 -12.45
CA ARG A 602 -5.95 9.09 -12.31
C ARG A 602 -5.48 8.84 -10.86
N THR A 603 -6.15 9.43 -9.88
CA THR A 603 -5.92 9.17 -8.44
C THR A 603 -6.32 7.74 -8.06
N LEU A 604 -7.40 7.20 -8.63
CA LEU A 604 -7.82 5.82 -8.41
C LEU A 604 -6.81 4.81 -8.96
N MET A 605 -6.19 5.05 -10.12
CA MET A 605 -5.13 4.16 -10.63
C MET A 605 -3.83 4.21 -9.80
N MET A 606 -3.43 5.37 -9.25
CA MET A 606 -2.36 5.41 -8.24
C MET A 606 -2.70 4.51 -7.04
N ARG A 607 -3.94 4.60 -6.56
CA ARG A 607 -4.42 3.82 -5.42
C ARG A 607 -4.53 2.33 -5.75
N PHE A 608 -4.83 1.98 -7.00
CA PHE A 608 -4.82 0.61 -7.48
C PHE A 608 -3.41 0.01 -7.34
N ASP A 609 -2.41 0.61 -7.98
CA ASP A 609 -1.00 0.20 -7.92
C ASP A 609 -0.47 0.19 -6.49
N GLN A 610 -0.66 1.26 -5.71
CA GLN A 610 0.00 1.41 -4.42
C GLN A 610 -0.62 0.61 -3.27
N LYS A 611 -1.92 0.30 -3.33
CA LYS A 611 -2.64 -0.36 -2.23
C LYS A 611 -3.48 -1.57 -2.68
N THR A 612 -4.22 -1.47 -3.77
CA THR A 612 -5.26 -2.47 -4.12
C THR A 612 -4.67 -3.73 -4.75
N CYS A 613 -3.61 -3.63 -5.56
CA CYS A 613 -2.94 -4.82 -6.09
C CYS A 613 -2.47 -5.78 -4.97
N ASP A 614 -2.01 -5.24 -3.84
CA ASP A 614 -1.32 -6.00 -2.79
C ASP A 614 -2.25 -6.87 -1.91
N ILE A 615 -3.58 -6.69 -2.04
CA ILE A 615 -4.57 -7.60 -1.45
C ILE A 615 -5.00 -8.71 -2.44
N LEU A 616 -4.78 -8.52 -3.75
CA LEU A 616 -5.21 -9.41 -4.83
C LEU A 616 -4.18 -10.49 -5.24
N SER A 617 -3.00 -10.51 -4.62
CA SER A 617 -1.97 -11.51 -4.90
C SER A 617 -1.14 -11.80 -3.66
N ILE A 618 -0.70 -13.05 -3.51
CA ILE A 618 0.21 -13.46 -2.43
C ILE A 618 1.66 -13.10 -2.69
N ASN A 619 2.05 -12.80 -3.94
CA ASN A 619 3.41 -12.42 -4.29
C ASN A 619 3.77 -11.03 -3.73
N GLU A 620 5.04 -10.86 -3.37
CA GLU A 620 5.58 -9.61 -2.83
C GLU A 620 6.44 -8.85 -3.87
N GLY A 621 6.57 -7.53 -3.69
CA GLY A 621 7.37 -6.66 -4.54
C GLY A 621 6.64 -6.09 -5.76
N SER A 622 7.21 -5.04 -6.35
CA SER A 622 6.63 -4.32 -7.51
C SER A 622 6.57 -5.15 -8.79
N ASN A 623 7.36 -6.23 -8.88
CA ASN A 623 7.52 -7.00 -10.12
C ASN A 623 6.87 -8.40 -10.03
N GLY A 624 6.42 -8.81 -8.83
CA GLY A 624 5.88 -10.16 -8.60
C GLY A 624 4.35 -10.26 -8.70
N ASN A 625 3.63 -9.14 -8.73
CA ASN A 625 2.16 -9.11 -8.65
C ASN A 625 1.50 -8.99 -10.04
N PRO A 626 0.76 -10.01 -10.53
CA PRO A 626 0.19 -10.01 -11.88
C PRO A 626 -0.82 -8.88 -12.15
N TRP A 627 -1.59 -8.43 -11.15
CA TRP A 627 -2.49 -7.29 -11.33
C TRP A 627 -1.72 -6.02 -11.67
N ARG A 628 -0.53 -5.87 -11.10
CA ARG A 628 0.36 -4.73 -11.28
C ARG A 628 1.15 -4.81 -12.59
N THR A 629 1.67 -5.99 -12.93
CA THR A 629 2.60 -6.17 -14.07
C THR A 629 1.93 -6.60 -15.38
N LEU A 630 0.90 -7.44 -15.31
CA LEU A 630 0.24 -8.02 -16.50
C LEU A 630 -1.11 -7.37 -16.82
N ILE A 631 -1.89 -6.99 -15.80
CA ILE A 631 -3.26 -6.49 -15.99
C ILE A 631 -3.33 -4.96 -16.06
N SER A 632 -2.59 -4.24 -15.22
CA SER A 632 -2.63 -2.76 -15.19
C SER A 632 -2.22 -2.13 -16.53
N SER A 633 -1.29 -2.74 -17.27
CA SER A 633 -0.87 -2.30 -18.61
C SER A 633 -1.96 -2.43 -19.69
N LEU A 634 -3.03 -3.20 -19.45
CA LEU A 634 -4.19 -3.24 -20.34
C LEU A 634 -5.05 -1.97 -20.21
N ALA A 635 -4.98 -1.25 -19.08
CA ALA A 635 -5.75 -0.03 -18.84
C ALA A 635 -5.37 1.12 -19.79
N ASP A 636 -4.12 1.17 -20.25
CA ASP A 636 -3.62 2.17 -21.21
C ASP A 636 -4.32 2.07 -22.58
N HIS A 637 -4.94 0.93 -22.88
CA HIS A 637 -5.51 0.61 -24.18
C HIS A 637 -6.96 0.12 -24.11
N SER A 638 -7.52 -0.12 -22.92
CA SER A 638 -8.90 -0.58 -22.70
C SER A 638 -9.59 0.28 -21.62
N PRO A 639 -10.48 1.20 -22.03
CA PRO A 639 -11.37 1.92 -21.11
C PRO A 639 -12.13 0.99 -20.16
N ALA A 640 -12.62 -0.16 -20.64
CA ALA A 640 -13.30 -1.15 -19.79
C ALA A 640 -12.42 -1.62 -18.63
N VAL A 641 -11.14 -1.94 -18.88
CA VAL A 641 -10.18 -2.30 -17.82
C VAL A 641 -9.89 -1.11 -16.93
N CYS A 642 -9.58 0.07 -17.50
CA CYS A 642 -9.24 1.26 -16.72
C CYS A 642 -10.31 1.59 -15.67
N HIS A 643 -11.58 1.65 -16.08
CA HIS A 643 -12.70 1.89 -15.19
C HIS A 643 -12.92 0.73 -14.19
N ALA A 644 -12.70 -0.54 -14.58
CA ALA A 644 -12.81 -1.67 -13.65
C ALA A 644 -11.76 -1.62 -12.53
N LEU A 645 -10.50 -1.28 -12.84
CA LEU A 645 -9.43 -1.15 -11.84
C LEU A 645 -9.64 0.09 -10.96
N CYS A 646 -10.16 1.19 -11.52
CA CYS A 646 -10.57 2.38 -10.75
C CYS A 646 -11.71 2.06 -9.78
N CYS A 647 -12.70 1.31 -10.23
CA CYS A 647 -13.83 0.82 -9.44
C CYS A 647 -13.35 0.00 -8.22
N MET A 648 -12.48 -1.00 -8.44
CA MET A 648 -11.84 -1.75 -7.37
C MET A 648 -11.10 -0.85 -6.36
N ALA A 649 -10.29 0.09 -6.85
CA ALA A 649 -9.54 1.01 -6.01
C ALA A 649 -10.42 2.01 -5.23
N ALA A 650 -11.60 2.36 -5.77
CA ALA A 650 -12.58 3.22 -5.12
C ALA A 650 -13.31 2.50 -3.98
N PHE A 651 -13.76 1.24 -4.18
CA PHE A 651 -14.38 0.45 -3.12
C PHE A 651 -13.39 0.04 -2.02
N HIS A 652 -12.20 -0.45 -2.36
CA HIS A 652 -11.13 -0.60 -1.35
C HIS A 652 -10.75 0.75 -0.71
N GLY A 653 -10.99 1.85 -1.43
CA GLY A 653 -10.80 3.21 -0.95
C GLY A 653 -11.80 3.70 0.09
N SER A 654 -13.02 3.17 0.12
CA SER A 654 -14.08 3.69 1.00
C SER A 654 -13.77 3.52 2.49
N TYR A 655 -12.87 2.61 2.85
CA TYR A 655 -12.35 2.46 4.22
C TYR A 655 -11.47 3.62 4.70
N ASP A 656 -10.83 4.37 3.80
CA ASP A 656 -10.09 5.60 4.15
C ASP A 656 -10.96 6.85 3.94
N LEU A 657 -11.88 6.82 2.96
CA LEU A 657 -12.69 7.95 2.55
C LEU A 657 -14.06 7.47 2.02
N PRO A 658 -15.12 7.46 2.84
CA PRO A 658 -16.41 6.86 2.46
C PRO A 658 -17.06 7.40 1.18
N SER A 659 -16.78 8.65 0.78
CA SER A 659 -17.29 9.22 -0.47
C SER A 659 -16.75 8.52 -1.73
N LEU A 660 -15.64 7.78 -1.65
CA LEU A 660 -15.15 6.95 -2.75
C LEU A 660 -16.10 5.79 -3.09
N HIS A 661 -17.03 5.43 -2.20
CA HIS A 661 -18.02 4.39 -2.47
C HIS A 661 -18.95 4.79 -3.64
N SER A 662 -19.48 6.02 -3.63
CA SER A 662 -20.30 6.54 -4.74
C SER A 662 -19.51 6.55 -6.04
N ARG A 663 -18.23 6.93 -5.98
CA ARG A 663 -17.34 6.90 -7.15
C ARG A 663 -17.11 5.49 -7.67
N GLY A 664 -16.99 4.49 -6.80
CA GLY A 664 -16.90 3.08 -7.21
C GLY A 664 -18.13 2.61 -8.00
N ILE A 665 -19.32 3.12 -7.68
CA ILE A 665 -20.54 2.83 -8.43
C ILE A 665 -20.49 3.46 -9.83
N GLU A 666 -20.08 4.72 -9.95
CA GLU A 666 -19.89 5.39 -11.26
C GLU A 666 -18.89 4.63 -12.14
N GLU A 667 -17.72 4.28 -11.61
CA GLU A 667 -16.67 3.54 -12.34
C GLU A 667 -17.13 2.11 -12.73
N MET A 668 -17.95 1.46 -11.90
CA MET A 668 -18.58 0.16 -12.22
C MET A 668 -19.54 0.26 -13.42
N GLU A 669 -20.34 1.32 -13.48
CA GLU A 669 -21.27 1.58 -14.58
C GLU A 669 -20.54 1.93 -15.87
N GLU A 670 -19.53 2.81 -15.83
CA GLU A 670 -18.71 3.16 -16.99
C GLU A 670 -17.95 1.95 -17.55
N SER A 671 -17.30 1.16 -16.69
CA SER A 671 -16.65 -0.08 -17.12
C SER A 671 -17.64 -1.04 -17.79
N SER A 672 -18.86 -1.17 -17.25
CA SER A 672 -19.92 -2.00 -17.83
C SER A 672 -20.36 -1.51 -19.22
N LYS A 673 -20.44 -0.19 -19.45
CA LYS A 673 -20.75 0.40 -20.76
C LYS A 673 -19.66 0.08 -21.78
N TRP A 674 -18.40 0.36 -21.45
CA TRP A 674 -17.26 0.06 -22.33
C TRP A 674 -17.12 -1.44 -22.63
N LEU A 675 -17.39 -2.30 -21.63
CA LEU A 675 -17.36 -3.75 -21.81
C LEU A 675 -18.35 -4.23 -22.89
N THR A 676 -19.53 -3.62 -23.03
CA THR A 676 -20.46 -4.01 -24.12
C THR A 676 -19.90 -3.72 -25.51
N THR A 677 -19.07 -2.68 -25.65
CA THR A 677 -18.43 -2.30 -26.92
C THR A 677 -17.13 -3.07 -27.19
N GLU A 678 -16.33 -3.33 -26.15
CA GLU A 678 -15.04 -4.02 -26.29
C GLU A 678 -15.17 -5.55 -26.38
N ARG A 679 -16.25 -6.15 -25.83
CA ARG A 679 -16.44 -7.61 -25.69
C ARG A 679 -16.37 -8.39 -27.00
N GLU A 680 -16.77 -7.80 -28.12
CA GLU A 680 -16.68 -8.45 -29.43
C GLU A 680 -15.26 -8.39 -30.00
N VAL A 681 -14.53 -7.30 -29.75
CA VAL A 681 -13.25 -7.01 -30.42
C VAL A 681 -12.04 -7.54 -29.65
N ARG A 682 -12.07 -7.56 -28.30
CA ARG A 682 -10.86 -7.79 -27.49
C ARG A 682 -11.10 -8.75 -26.31
N PHE A 683 -10.75 -10.02 -26.46
CA PHE A 683 -11.01 -11.05 -25.44
C PHE A 683 -10.28 -10.81 -24.11
N ILE A 684 -8.94 -10.70 -24.11
CA ILE A 684 -8.15 -10.60 -22.87
C ILE A 684 -8.52 -9.35 -22.02
N PRO A 685 -8.62 -8.12 -22.58
CA PRO A 685 -9.07 -6.95 -21.82
C PRO A 685 -10.50 -7.10 -21.31
N SER A 686 -11.42 -7.65 -22.11
CA SER A 686 -12.80 -7.88 -21.67
C SER A 686 -12.89 -8.88 -20.52
N LEU A 687 -12.08 -9.94 -20.56
CA LEU A 687 -11.97 -10.91 -19.47
C LEU A 687 -11.38 -10.28 -18.19
N ALA A 688 -10.32 -9.47 -18.33
CA ALA A 688 -9.70 -8.74 -17.22
C ALA A 688 -10.67 -7.75 -16.55
N ALA A 689 -11.37 -6.94 -17.35
CA ALA A 689 -12.39 -6.01 -16.86
C ALA A 689 -13.55 -6.77 -16.18
N SER A 690 -14.03 -7.87 -16.78
CA SER A 690 -15.12 -8.66 -16.20
C SER A 690 -14.75 -9.26 -14.84
N ILE A 691 -13.55 -9.84 -14.70
CA ILE A 691 -13.06 -10.40 -13.43
C ILE A 691 -12.83 -9.29 -12.37
N ALA A 692 -12.25 -8.16 -12.76
CA ALA A 692 -12.09 -7.01 -11.87
C ALA A 692 -13.45 -6.50 -11.33
N LEU A 693 -14.49 -6.50 -12.18
CA LEU A 693 -15.85 -6.17 -11.76
C LEU A 693 -16.46 -7.21 -10.81
N VAL A 694 -16.12 -8.50 -10.90
CA VAL A 694 -16.55 -9.52 -9.91
C VAL A 694 -16.00 -9.20 -8.52
N PHE A 695 -14.70 -8.93 -8.42
CA PHE A 695 -14.09 -8.53 -7.13
C PHE A 695 -14.69 -7.22 -6.61
N ALA A 696 -14.86 -6.22 -7.48
CA ALA A 696 -15.48 -4.95 -7.11
C ALA A 696 -16.94 -5.12 -6.63
N GLU A 697 -17.71 -6.06 -7.20
CA GLU A 697 -19.09 -6.34 -6.79
C GLU A 697 -19.17 -6.84 -5.34
N GLY A 698 -18.28 -7.76 -4.95
CA GLY A 698 -18.17 -8.26 -3.58
C GLY A 698 -17.73 -7.19 -2.56
N TRP A 699 -17.03 -6.14 -3.01
CA TRP A 699 -16.61 -5.02 -2.16
C TRP A 699 -17.64 -3.89 -2.10
N LYS A 700 -18.44 -3.70 -3.15
CA LYS A 700 -19.50 -2.69 -3.26
C LYS A 700 -20.59 -2.89 -2.20
N SER A 701 -21.17 -4.09 -2.14
CA SER A 701 -22.29 -4.37 -1.23
C SER A 701 -22.12 -5.79 -0.71
N PRO A 702 -21.23 -6.02 0.26
CA PRO A 702 -20.83 -7.37 0.65
C PRO A 702 -21.99 -8.21 1.18
N LYS A 703 -23.03 -7.58 1.74
CA LYS A 703 -24.27 -8.24 2.20
C LYS A 703 -25.29 -8.50 1.08
N ASN A 704 -25.14 -7.92 -0.11
CA ASN A 704 -26.11 -8.06 -1.21
C ASN A 704 -25.40 -8.08 -2.57
N THR A 705 -24.57 -9.09 -2.78
CA THR A 705 -23.80 -9.30 -4.02
C THR A 705 -24.73 -9.93 -5.07
N SER A 706 -24.97 -9.27 -6.21
CA SER A 706 -25.90 -9.78 -7.24
C SER A 706 -25.29 -10.88 -8.13
N ASN A 707 -23.96 -11.01 -8.11
CA ASN A 707 -23.13 -11.90 -8.91
C ASN A 707 -23.33 -11.76 -10.43
N LYS A 708 -23.90 -10.63 -10.87
CA LYS A 708 -24.19 -10.34 -12.28
C LYS A 708 -22.91 -10.34 -13.12
N HIS A 709 -21.82 -9.79 -12.58
CA HIS A 709 -20.53 -9.78 -13.29
C HIS A 709 -19.94 -11.19 -13.40
N LEU A 710 -20.17 -12.07 -12.42
CA LEU A 710 -19.68 -13.46 -12.46
C LEU A 710 -20.42 -14.27 -13.52
N GLY A 711 -21.75 -14.16 -13.58
CA GLY A 711 -22.56 -14.80 -14.62
C GLY A 711 -22.18 -14.35 -16.04
N ASN A 712 -21.91 -13.06 -16.23
CA ASN A 712 -21.43 -12.52 -17.50
C ASN A 712 -20.01 -12.98 -17.86
N THR A 713 -19.10 -13.02 -16.88
CA THR A 713 -17.73 -13.55 -17.05
C THR A 713 -17.77 -15.02 -17.50
N ARG A 714 -18.62 -15.84 -16.88
CA ARG A 714 -18.79 -17.24 -17.26
C ARG A 714 -19.28 -17.39 -18.70
N LYS A 715 -20.28 -16.60 -19.12
CA LYS A 715 -20.78 -16.60 -20.51
C LYS A 715 -19.66 -16.26 -21.49
N LEU A 716 -18.93 -15.18 -21.26
CA LEU A 716 -17.78 -14.76 -22.09
C LEU A 716 -16.72 -15.88 -22.24
N ILE A 717 -16.41 -16.60 -21.16
CA ILE A 717 -15.46 -17.72 -21.20
C ILE A 717 -16.04 -18.90 -21.99
N VAL A 718 -17.26 -19.35 -21.70
CA VAL A 718 -17.88 -20.49 -22.40
C VAL A 718 -18.00 -20.23 -23.91
N GLU A 719 -18.38 -19.01 -24.30
CA GLU A 719 -18.56 -18.60 -25.70
C GLU A 719 -17.23 -18.53 -26.47
N ARG A 720 -16.17 -17.93 -25.90
CA ARG A 720 -14.96 -17.58 -26.65
C ARG A 720 -13.73 -18.44 -26.36
N PHE A 721 -13.59 -19.00 -25.16
CA PHE A 721 -12.38 -19.75 -24.77
C PHE A 721 -11.97 -20.86 -25.76
N PRO A 722 -12.87 -21.71 -26.31
CA PRO A 722 -12.47 -22.79 -27.22
C PRO A 722 -11.83 -22.31 -28.53
N THR A 723 -12.25 -21.14 -29.02
CA THR A 723 -11.74 -20.51 -30.25
C THR A 723 -10.46 -19.73 -29.97
N GLU A 724 -10.48 -18.95 -28.89
CA GLU A 724 -9.36 -18.12 -28.45
C GLU A 724 -8.13 -18.96 -28.09
N GLN A 725 -8.30 -20.03 -27.31
CA GLN A 725 -7.20 -20.90 -26.84
C GLN A 725 -6.27 -21.38 -27.98
N ARG A 726 -6.80 -21.55 -29.19
CA ARG A 726 -6.05 -22.02 -30.37
C ARG A 726 -5.20 -20.94 -31.04
N LEU A 727 -5.46 -19.66 -30.74
CA LEU A 727 -4.82 -18.49 -31.37
C LEU A 727 -3.63 -17.95 -30.55
N TRP A 728 -3.59 -18.17 -29.23
CA TRP A 728 -2.64 -17.50 -28.32
C TRP A 728 -1.24 -18.13 -28.21
N HIS A 729 -0.74 -18.77 -29.28
CA HIS A 729 0.64 -19.29 -29.37
C HIS A 729 1.68 -18.22 -29.78
N LEU A 730 1.32 -16.94 -29.82
CA LEU A 730 2.06 -15.90 -30.55
C LEU A 730 2.88 -14.91 -29.70
N THR A 731 2.57 -14.72 -28.40
CA THR A 731 3.38 -13.88 -27.49
C THR A 731 3.49 -14.52 -26.10
N THR A 732 4.61 -14.28 -25.41
CA THR A 732 4.83 -14.78 -24.04
C THR A 732 4.02 -14.04 -22.98
N GLU A 733 3.74 -12.74 -23.19
CA GLU A 733 3.03 -11.91 -22.22
C GLU A 733 1.50 -12.16 -22.23
N ASP A 734 0.86 -12.27 -23.40
CA ASP A 734 -0.59 -12.53 -23.47
C ASP A 734 -0.94 -13.94 -23.02
N SER A 735 -0.05 -14.92 -23.25
CA SER A 735 -0.15 -16.26 -22.67
C SER A 735 -0.12 -16.22 -21.13
N ALA A 736 0.76 -15.42 -20.54
CA ALA A 736 0.82 -15.22 -19.08
C ALA A 736 -0.43 -14.50 -18.54
N ARG A 737 -0.91 -13.44 -19.21
CA ARG A 737 -2.19 -12.75 -18.90
C ARG A 737 -3.35 -13.73 -18.92
N PHE A 738 -3.50 -14.48 -20.00
CA PHE A 738 -4.58 -15.46 -20.19
C PHE A 738 -4.54 -16.55 -19.09
N LYS A 739 -3.38 -17.17 -18.85
CA LYS A 739 -3.21 -18.15 -17.76
C LYS A 739 -3.64 -17.58 -16.41
N TYR A 740 -3.20 -16.37 -16.06
CA TYR A 740 -3.55 -15.74 -14.78
C TYR A 740 -5.06 -15.43 -14.67
N LEU A 741 -5.67 -14.86 -15.71
CA LEU A 741 -7.09 -14.53 -15.73
C LEU A 741 -7.98 -15.79 -15.64
N VAL A 742 -7.56 -16.90 -16.24
CA VAL A 742 -8.26 -18.19 -16.13
C VAL A 742 -8.18 -18.74 -14.70
N THR A 743 -7.01 -18.69 -14.06
CA THR A 743 -6.89 -19.03 -12.62
C THR A 743 -7.77 -18.13 -11.75
N ALA A 744 -7.79 -16.81 -12.02
CA ALA A 744 -8.63 -15.86 -11.29
C ALA A 744 -10.13 -16.13 -11.47
N PHE A 745 -10.56 -16.52 -12.67
CA PHE A 745 -11.93 -16.98 -12.90
C PHE A 745 -12.28 -18.23 -12.09
N VAL A 746 -11.40 -19.24 -12.09
CA VAL A 746 -11.61 -20.47 -11.30
C VAL A 746 -11.75 -20.15 -9.81
N TYR A 747 -10.92 -19.26 -9.28
CA TYR A 747 -11.03 -18.79 -7.90
C TYR A 747 -12.41 -18.20 -7.60
N VAL A 748 -12.82 -17.16 -8.33
CA VAL A 748 -14.10 -16.47 -8.04
C VAL A 748 -15.33 -17.33 -8.31
N HIS A 749 -15.28 -18.22 -9.31
CA HIS A 749 -16.37 -19.13 -9.62
C HIS A 749 -16.59 -20.15 -8.50
N VAL A 750 -15.52 -20.83 -8.06
CA VAL A 750 -15.60 -21.88 -7.04
C VAL A 750 -15.97 -21.30 -5.68
N ILE A 751 -15.37 -20.17 -5.27
CA ILE A 751 -15.68 -19.56 -3.97
C ILE A 751 -17.11 -19.00 -3.93
N ALA A 752 -17.62 -18.43 -5.02
CA ALA A 752 -19.03 -18.04 -5.10
C ALA A 752 -19.98 -19.26 -4.99
N GLY A 753 -19.60 -20.40 -5.56
CA GLY A 753 -20.37 -21.64 -5.49
C GLY A 753 -20.61 -22.15 -4.06
N ILE A 754 -19.68 -21.89 -3.13
CA ILE A 754 -19.77 -22.32 -1.72
C ILE A 754 -20.95 -21.64 -1.00
N THR A 755 -21.19 -20.35 -1.26
CA THR A 755 -22.23 -19.58 -0.56
C THR A 755 -23.55 -19.47 -1.33
N TYR A 756 -23.48 -19.41 -2.66
CA TYR A 756 -24.60 -18.97 -3.48
C TYR A 756 -25.66 -20.05 -3.72
N ARG A 757 -26.93 -19.70 -3.43
CA ARG A 757 -28.05 -20.65 -3.46
C ARG A 757 -28.80 -20.76 -4.80
N LYS A 758 -28.81 -19.72 -5.66
CA LYS A 758 -29.68 -19.67 -6.86
C LYS A 758 -29.18 -20.55 -8.01
N GLU A 759 -30.09 -21.00 -8.86
CA GLU A 759 -29.81 -21.99 -9.92
C GLU A 759 -28.90 -21.48 -11.04
N GLU A 760 -29.04 -20.22 -11.44
CA GLU A 760 -28.34 -19.61 -12.58
C GLU A 760 -26.80 -19.61 -12.50
N HIS A 761 -26.22 -19.95 -11.34
CA HIS A 761 -24.77 -20.02 -11.14
C HIS A 761 -24.30 -21.39 -10.62
N ALA A 762 -25.20 -22.36 -10.43
CA ALA A 762 -24.91 -23.71 -9.98
C ALA A 762 -24.48 -24.63 -11.15
N HIS A 763 -23.43 -24.22 -11.87
CA HIS A 763 -22.92 -24.92 -13.04
C HIS A 763 -21.45 -25.29 -12.85
N PRO A 764 -21.01 -26.51 -13.23
CA PRO A 764 -19.62 -26.93 -13.07
C PRO A 764 -18.65 -26.09 -13.87
N LEU A 765 -17.37 -26.08 -13.48
CA LEU A 765 -16.29 -25.56 -14.30
C LEU A 765 -16.34 -26.15 -15.72
N PRO A 766 -16.26 -25.32 -16.78
CA PRO A 766 -16.22 -25.79 -18.16
C PRO A 766 -15.07 -26.77 -18.42
N GLU A 767 -15.35 -27.87 -19.11
CA GLU A 767 -14.41 -28.99 -19.32
C GLU A 767 -13.10 -28.54 -19.99
N ASN A 768 -13.20 -27.65 -20.99
CA ASN A 768 -12.06 -27.02 -21.64
C ASN A 768 -11.13 -26.24 -20.69
N ILE A 769 -11.65 -25.66 -19.59
CA ILE A 769 -10.79 -25.04 -18.56
C ILE A 769 -10.06 -26.12 -17.76
N LEU A 770 -10.74 -27.21 -17.40
CA LEU A 770 -10.12 -28.34 -16.71
C LEU A 770 -9.00 -28.96 -17.59
N THR A 771 -9.25 -29.12 -18.90
CA THR A 771 -8.24 -29.56 -19.87
C THR A 771 -7.09 -28.56 -20.02
N PHE A 772 -7.37 -27.25 -20.08
CA PHE A 772 -6.34 -26.20 -20.17
C PHE A 772 -5.45 -26.13 -18.93
N LEU A 773 -6.02 -26.36 -17.74
CA LEU A 773 -5.24 -26.46 -16.52
C LEU A 773 -4.43 -27.77 -16.49
N SER A 774 -4.91 -28.86 -17.07
CA SER A 774 -4.26 -30.20 -16.99
C SER A 774 -2.74 -30.24 -17.27
N PRO A 775 -2.16 -29.54 -18.27
CA PRO A 775 -0.70 -29.40 -18.42
C PRO A 775 0.00 -28.70 -17.24
N VAL A 776 -0.64 -27.71 -16.61
CA VAL A 776 -0.16 -27.07 -15.37
C VAL A 776 -0.27 -28.04 -14.20
N LEU A 777 -1.35 -28.84 -14.14
CA LEU A 777 -1.59 -29.86 -13.12
C LEU A 777 -0.63 -31.07 -13.23
N SER A 778 -0.01 -31.28 -14.39
CA SER A 778 0.88 -32.42 -14.67
C SER A 778 2.36 -32.05 -14.88
N GLY A 779 2.69 -30.81 -15.24
CA GLY A 779 4.04 -30.39 -15.65
C GLY A 779 4.78 -29.41 -14.72
N SER A 780 4.11 -28.73 -13.79
CA SER A 780 4.76 -27.72 -12.90
C SER A 780 4.24 -27.76 -11.47
N MET A 781 4.46 -28.87 -10.75
CA MET A 781 4.19 -28.96 -9.30
C MET A 781 5.17 -28.16 -8.43
N THR A 782 6.13 -27.45 -9.05
CA THR A 782 7.17 -26.69 -8.38
C THR A 782 6.84 -25.21 -8.21
N GLU A 783 5.82 -24.67 -8.87
CA GLU A 783 5.53 -23.23 -8.83
C GLU A 783 4.37 -22.89 -7.89
N ILE A 784 4.53 -21.80 -7.12
CA ILE A 784 3.47 -21.25 -6.25
C ILE A 784 2.62 -20.28 -7.09
N ASP A 785 1.31 -20.52 -7.17
CA ASP A 785 0.41 -19.65 -7.92
C ASP A 785 0.20 -18.29 -7.21
N PRO A 786 0.30 -17.15 -7.91
CA PRO A 786 0.19 -15.81 -7.32
C PRO A 786 -1.17 -15.47 -6.70
N LEU A 787 -2.22 -16.27 -6.94
CA LEU A 787 -3.55 -16.12 -6.33
C LEU A 787 -3.94 -17.35 -5.50
N LEU A 788 -3.74 -18.57 -6.00
CA LEU A 788 -4.17 -19.81 -5.33
C LEU A 788 -3.09 -20.46 -4.45
N GLY A 789 -1.86 -19.97 -4.47
CA GLY A 789 -0.73 -20.57 -3.75
C GLY A 789 -0.49 -22.01 -4.18
N CYS A 790 -0.65 -22.95 -3.25
CA CYS A 790 -0.54 -24.39 -3.53
C CYS A 790 -1.90 -25.09 -3.74
N ALA A 791 -3.01 -24.34 -3.76
CA ALA A 791 -4.37 -24.90 -3.80
C ALA A 791 -4.93 -25.11 -5.22
N THR A 792 -4.22 -24.75 -6.29
CA THR A 792 -4.71 -24.80 -7.69
C THR A 792 -5.32 -26.15 -8.08
N LEU A 793 -4.74 -27.26 -7.60
CA LEU A 793 -5.21 -28.63 -7.82
C LEU A 793 -6.41 -29.04 -6.95
N LEU A 794 -6.67 -28.32 -5.86
CA LEU A 794 -7.77 -28.59 -4.93
C LEU A 794 -9.09 -28.00 -5.44
N PHE A 795 -9.04 -26.83 -6.09
CA PHE A 795 -10.23 -26.06 -6.50
C PHE A 795 -11.24 -26.84 -7.37
N PRO A 796 -10.85 -27.72 -8.31
CA PRO A 796 -11.80 -28.58 -9.02
C PRO A 796 -12.56 -29.57 -8.11
N LEU A 797 -11.98 -30.01 -7.00
CA LEU A 797 -12.69 -30.82 -5.99
C LEU A 797 -13.63 -29.95 -5.15
N VAL A 798 -13.21 -28.73 -4.81
CA VAL A 798 -14.06 -27.75 -4.10
C VAL A 798 -15.29 -27.38 -4.93
N ASP A 799 -15.14 -27.20 -6.26
CA ASP A 799 -16.25 -26.98 -7.20
C ASP A 799 -17.30 -28.10 -7.11
N ARG A 800 -16.86 -29.36 -7.21
CA ARG A 800 -17.73 -30.54 -7.12
C ARG A 800 -18.42 -30.65 -5.75
N VAL A 801 -17.73 -30.32 -4.66
CA VAL A 801 -18.34 -30.26 -3.32
C VAL A 801 -19.38 -29.14 -3.23
N ALA A 802 -19.09 -27.93 -3.73
CA ALA A 802 -20.03 -26.81 -3.73
C ALA A 802 -21.30 -27.11 -4.54
N LEU A 803 -21.18 -27.79 -5.68
CA LEU A 803 -22.33 -28.26 -6.48
C LEU A 803 -23.16 -29.31 -5.73
N LEU A 804 -22.50 -30.27 -5.07
CA LEU A 804 -23.19 -31.30 -4.27
C LEU A 804 -23.89 -30.70 -3.05
N VAL A 805 -23.23 -29.76 -2.36
CA VAL A 805 -23.80 -28.94 -1.28
C VAL A 805 -25.05 -28.21 -1.74
N ASN A 806 -25.02 -27.54 -2.89
CA ASN A 806 -26.19 -26.82 -3.40
C ASN A 806 -27.33 -27.77 -3.81
N LYS A 807 -27.01 -28.98 -4.28
CA LYS A 807 -27.99 -30.06 -4.48
C LYS A 807 -28.59 -30.53 -3.14
N VAL A 808 -27.79 -30.70 -2.09
CA VAL A 808 -28.24 -31.03 -0.73
C VAL A 808 -29.18 -29.96 -0.16
N ARG A 809 -28.82 -28.67 -0.27
CA ARG A 809 -29.63 -27.52 0.19
C ARG A 809 -31.02 -27.41 -0.46
N ARG A 810 -31.24 -28.07 -1.60
CA ARG A 810 -32.53 -28.12 -2.33
C ARG A 810 -33.26 -29.45 -2.19
N ALA A 811 -32.54 -30.54 -1.93
CA ALA A 811 -33.12 -31.85 -1.69
C ALA A 811 -33.76 -31.92 -0.28
N LYS A 812 -34.92 -32.59 -0.19
CA LYS A 812 -35.63 -32.83 1.09
C LYS A 812 -34.82 -33.73 2.05
N ASN A 813 -34.10 -34.70 1.48
CA ASN A 813 -33.24 -35.64 2.19
C ASN A 813 -32.05 -36.04 1.30
N ASN A 814 -31.00 -36.61 1.90
CA ASN A 814 -29.86 -37.10 1.14
C ASN A 814 -30.20 -38.47 0.54
N SER A 815 -30.33 -38.53 -0.79
CA SER A 815 -30.54 -39.81 -1.49
C SER A 815 -29.24 -40.63 -1.51
N LEU A 816 -29.35 -41.95 -1.73
CA LEU A 816 -28.18 -42.82 -1.87
C LEU A 816 -27.20 -42.34 -2.95
N THR A 817 -27.70 -41.67 -4.01
CA THR A 817 -26.86 -41.02 -5.03
C THR A 817 -26.07 -39.84 -4.46
N ILE A 818 -26.67 -39.01 -3.60
CA ILE A 818 -25.97 -37.90 -2.92
C ILE A 818 -24.92 -38.46 -1.96
N VAL A 819 -25.26 -39.48 -1.16
CA VAL A 819 -24.32 -40.11 -0.21
C VAL A 819 -23.16 -40.79 -0.94
N SER A 820 -23.41 -41.50 -2.04
CA SER A 820 -22.37 -42.10 -2.88
C SER A 820 -21.46 -41.05 -3.53
N GLN A 821 -22.02 -39.96 -4.06
CA GLN A 821 -21.24 -38.84 -4.62
C GLN A 821 -20.40 -38.13 -3.55
N ALA A 822 -20.93 -37.99 -2.32
CA ALA A 822 -20.19 -37.44 -1.19
C ALA A 822 -19.05 -38.35 -0.74
N GLY A 823 -19.26 -39.68 -0.71
CA GLY A 823 -18.22 -40.65 -0.39
C GLY A 823 -17.04 -40.60 -1.37
N GLU A 824 -17.32 -40.56 -2.67
CA GLU A 824 -16.29 -40.43 -3.71
C GLU A 824 -15.46 -39.14 -3.55
N LEU A 825 -16.12 -38.01 -3.32
CA LEU A 825 -15.45 -36.72 -3.09
C LEU A 825 -14.65 -36.69 -1.78
N HIS A 826 -15.17 -37.33 -0.73
CA HIS A 826 -14.49 -37.45 0.55
C HIS A 826 -13.19 -38.27 0.42
N GLU A 827 -13.21 -39.41 -0.27
CA GLU A 827 -12.00 -40.18 -0.57
C GLU A 827 -10.99 -39.38 -1.40
N GLN A 828 -11.42 -38.68 -2.44
CA GLN A 828 -10.54 -37.84 -3.26
C GLN A 828 -9.91 -36.69 -2.46
N LEU A 829 -10.67 -36.05 -1.56
CA LEU A 829 -10.15 -35.02 -0.65
C LEU A 829 -9.21 -35.58 0.42
N LEU A 830 -9.38 -36.83 0.85
CA LEU A 830 -8.44 -37.51 1.76
C LEU A 830 -7.14 -37.91 1.05
N GLN A 831 -7.22 -38.36 -0.21
CA GLN A 831 -6.07 -38.75 -1.03
C GLN A 831 -5.27 -37.57 -1.57
N TRP A 832 -5.90 -36.40 -1.76
CA TRP A 832 -5.21 -35.17 -2.18
C TRP A 832 -4.11 -34.78 -1.19
N GLN A 833 -2.94 -34.42 -1.72
CA GLN A 833 -1.80 -33.95 -0.94
C GLN A 833 -1.27 -32.64 -1.52
N ALA A 834 -0.94 -31.68 -0.65
CA ALA A 834 -0.25 -30.47 -1.07
C ALA A 834 1.19 -30.80 -1.55
N PRO A 835 1.74 -30.03 -2.52
CA PRO A 835 3.13 -30.16 -2.95
C PRO A 835 4.10 -30.07 -1.76
N LYS A 836 5.16 -30.89 -1.77
CA LYS A 836 6.17 -30.87 -0.72
C LYS A 836 6.94 -29.55 -0.74
N ALA A 837 6.98 -28.84 0.39
CA ALA A 837 7.53 -27.48 0.47
C ALA A 837 9.01 -27.35 0.03
N ASN A 838 9.79 -28.44 0.03
CA ASN A 838 11.17 -28.48 -0.44
C ASN A 838 11.32 -28.61 -1.97
N LEU A 839 10.22 -28.82 -2.70
CA LEU A 839 10.16 -28.88 -4.16
C LEU A 839 9.61 -27.58 -4.79
N LEU A 840 9.15 -26.64 -3.95
CA LEU A 840 8.59 -25.36 -4.40
C LEU A 840 9.72 -24.38 -4.79
N GLN A 841 9.81 -24.05 -6.07
CA GLN A 841 10.52 -22.90 -6.61
C GLN A 841 9.71 -21.63 -6.31
N SER A 842 10.42 -20.58 -5.88
CA SER A 842 9.83 -19.29 -5.52
C SER A 842 9.84 -18.34 -6.72
N PHE A 843 8.68 -17.78 -7.08
CA PHE A 843 8.59 -16.69 -8.04
C PHE A 843 8.98 -15.36 -7.38
N GLY A 844 10.29 -15.16 -7.22
CA GLY A 844 10.87 -13.95 -6.65
C GLY A 844 11.14 -14.02 -5.14
N GLU A 845 11.57 -12.90 -4.57
CA GLU A 845 12.06 -12.79 -3.19
C GLU A 845 10.92 -12.77 -2.16
N HIS A 846 10.22 -13.90 -2.00
CA HIS A 846 9.15 -14.04 -1.00
C HIS A 846 9.69 -13.97 0.43
N ARG A 847 9.15 -13.05 1.24
CA ARG A 847 9.46 -12.92 2.68
C ARG A 847 8.67 -13.88 3.58
N TYR A 848 7.97 -14.86 3.01
CA TYR A 848 7.24 -15.90 3.72
C TYR A 848 7.83 -17.29 3.46
N SER A 849 7.73 -18.18 4.46
CA SER A 849 8.22 -19.55 4.34
C SER A 849 7.38 -20.34 3.31
N PRO A 850 7.99 -21.19 2.47
CA PRO A 850 7.28 -22.07 1.53
C PRO A 850 6.26 -23.00 2.19
N GLN A 851 6.34 -23.21 3.50
CA GLN A 851 5.34 -23.94 4.27
C GLN A 851 4.02 -23.17 4.40
N HIS A 852 3.99 -21.83 4.39
CA HIS A 852 2.76 -21.05 4.56
C HIS A 852 1.69 -21.33 3.49
N PRO A 853 1.97 -21.32 2.16
CA PRO A 853 0.98 -21.69 1.15
C PRO A 853 0.56 -23.16 1.25
N VAL A 854 1.47 -24.07 1.65
CA VAL A 854 1.16 -25.49 1.89
C VAL A 854 0.17 -25.67 3.04
N GLN A 855 0.41 -25.04 4.21
CA GLN A 855 -0.53 -25.12 5.33
C GLN A 855 -1.88 -24.45 5.00
N THR A 856 -1.90 -23.42 4.15
CA THR A 856 -3.15 -22.79 3.68
C THR A 856 -3.95 -23.69 2.75
N ALA A 857 -3.28 -24.42 1.85
CA ALA A 857 -3.95 -25.39 0.99
C ALA A 857 -4.51 -26.58 1.80
N GLU A 858 -3.79 -27.05 2.83
CA GLU A 858 -4.32 -28.01 3.80
C GLU A 858 -5.51 -27.46 4.60
N ALA A 859 -5.47 -26.18 5.02
CA ALA A 859 -6.58 -25.52 5.70
C ALA A 859 -7.84 -25.47 4.80
N LEU A 860 -7.69 -25.11 3.52
CA LEU A 860 -8.76 -25.14 2.53
C LEU A 860 -9.33 -26.56 2.34
N ARG A 861 -8.47 -27.59 2.32
CA ARG A 861 -8.90 -28.99 2.20
C ARG A 861 -9.72 -29.44 3.40
N TYR A 862 -9.28 -29.16 4.63
CA TYR A 862 -10.05 -29.49 5.83
C TYR A 862 -11.34 -28.68 5.95
N ALA A 863 -11.36 -27.41 5.51
CA ALA A 863 -12.58 -26.61 5.44
C ALA A 863 -13.58 -27.16 4.39
N THR A 864 -13.08 -27.71 3.29
CA THR A 864 -13.90 -28.38 2.27
C THR A 864 -14.48 -29.70 2.79
N LEU A 865 -13.68 -30.50 3.52
CA LEU A 865 -14.14 -31.70 4.22
C LEU A 865 -15.19 -31.38 5.29
N LEU A 866 -14.98 -30.33 6.09
CA LEU A 866 -15.97 -29.81 7.06
C LEU A 866 -17.29 -29.48 6.37
N HIS A 867 -17.23 -28.72 5.27
CA HIS A 867 -18.41 -28.31 4.53
C HIS A 867 -19.17 -29.50 3.90
N LEU A 868 -18.43 -30.51 3.42
CA LEU A 868 -19.00 -31.76 2.89
C LEU A 868 -19.68 -32.59 3.99
N HIS A 869 -19.04 -32.76 5.15
CA HIS A 869 -19.60 -33.46 6.31
C HIS A 869 -20.85 -32.76 6.87
N GLN A 870 -20.85 -31.43 6.95
CA GLN A 870 -22.02 -30.65 7.35
C GLN A 870 -23.22 -30.81 6.39
N ALA A 871 -22.98 -31.14 5.12
CA ALA A 871 -24.02 -31.35 4.12
C ALA A 871 -24.51 -32.81 4.07
N VAL A 872 -23.60 -33.76 4.20
CA VAL A 872 -23.88 -35.20 4.12
C VAL A 872 -23.26 -35.90 5.33
N PRO A 873 -23.88 -35.78 6.53
CA PRO A 873 -23.37 -36.39 7.75
C PRO A 873 -23.39 -37.93 7.70
N GLU A 874 -24.08 -38.53 6.73
CA GLU A 874 -24.16 -39.97 6.51
C GLU A 874 -22.84 -40.60 6.00
N ILE A 875 -21.87 -39.80 5.54
CA ILE A 875 -20.55 -40.32 5.12
C ILE A 875 -19.63 -40.56 6.31
N PRO A 876 -18.77 -41.60 6.29
CA PRO A 876 -17.76 -41.80 7.33
C PRO A 876 -16.74 -40.65 7.35
N SER A 877 -16.88 -39.71 8.28
CA SER A 877 -15.97 -38.57 8.43
C SER A 877 -15.66 -38.27 9.90
N LEU A 878 -14.74 -37.33 10.11
CA LEU A 878 -14.46 -36.76 11.44
C LEU A 878 -15.57 -35.79 11.83
N THR A 879 -15.69 -35.52 13.13
CA THR A 879 -16.66 -34.55 13.65
C THR A 879 -16.42 -33.15 13.07
N SER A 880 -17.47 -32.32 13.03
CA SER A 880 -17.34 -30.91 12.63
C SER A 880 -16.32 -30.16 13.50
N GLU A 881 -16.27 -30.46 14.80
CA GLU A 881 -15.29 -29.91 15.75
C GLU A 881 -13.85 -30.32 15.38
N ASP A 882 -13.59 -31.61 15.12
CA ASP A 882 -12.25 -32.10 14.77
C ASP A 882 -11.76 -31.57 13.42
N LEU A 883 -12.66 -31.40 12.45
CA LEU A 883 -12.35 -30.81 11.16
C LEU A 883 -12.05 -29.32 11.31
N ALA A 884 -12.86 -28.56 12.07
CA ALA A 884 -12.60 -27.16 12.37
C ALA A 884 -11.27 -26.98 13.12
N ARG A 885 -11.01 -27.77 14.17
CA ARG A 885 -9.74 -27.81 14.92
C ARG A 885 -8.55 -28.06 13.98
N LYS A 886 -8.67 -28.97 13.02
CA LYS A 886 -7.62 -29.18 12.00
C LYS A 886 -7.40 -27.96 11.11
N VAL A 887 -8.44 -27.26 10.68
CA VAL A 887 -8.31 -26.00 9.93
C VAL A 887 -7.58 -24.95 10.77
N LEU A 888 -8.00 -24.74 12.02
CA LEU A 888 -7.44 -23.71 12.91
C LEU A 888 -5.97 -23.98 13.23
N LEU A 889 -5.59 -25.24 13.51
CA LEU A 889 -4.19 -25.63 13.71
C LEU A 889 -3.31 -25.33 12.47
N LYS A 890 -3.85 -25.47 11.26
CA LYS A 890 -3.15 -25.08 10.02
C LYS A 890 -2.97 -23.57 9.93
N LEU A 891 -4.02 -22.79 10.18
CA LEU A 891 -3.97 -21.33 10.12
C LEU A 891 -3.09 -20.71 11.22
N ALA A 892 -3.09 -21.31 12.43
CA ALA A 892 -2.28 -20.88 13.57
C ALA A 892 -0.77 -21.06 13.35
N SER A 893 -0.36 -22.02 12.52
CA SER A 893 1.04 -22.19 12.11
C SER A 893 1.58 -21.05 11.22
N ILE A 894 0.70 -20.18 10.71
CA ILE A 894 1.03 -19.07 9.80
C ILE A 894 0.95 -17.74 10.57
N PRO A 895 2.03 -16.93 10.64
CA PRO A 895 1.99 -15.61 11.29
C PRO A 895 0.95 -14.67 10.65
N PRO A 896 0.20 -13.87 11.44
CA PRO A 896 -0.76 -12.89 10.90
C PRO A 896 -0.14 -11.83 9.96
N THR A 897 1.17 -11.60 10.04
CA THR A 897 1.92 -10.70 9.16
C THR A 897 2.12 -11.25 7.74
N SER A 898 1.98 -12.56 7.53
CA SER A 898 2.22 -13.21 6.24
C SER A 898 1.21 -12.79 5.17
N ARG A 899 1.67 -12.49 3.94
CA ARG A 899 0.78 -12.14 2.80
C ARG A 899 -0.16 -13.27 2.37
N ILE A 900 0.16 -14.51 2.73
CA ILE A 900 -0.71 -15.69 2.55
C ILE A 900 -2.06 -15.56 3.29
N THR A 901 -2.15 -14.71 4.33
CA THR A 901 -3.41 -14.44 5.04
C THR A 901 -4.53 -13.88 4.15
N ASN A 902 -4.20 -13.31 2.98
CA ASN A 902 -5.19 -12.88 2.01
C ASN A 902 -6.14 -14.01 1.55
N LEU A 903 -5.72 -15.28 1.66
CA LEU A 903 -6.50 -16.45 1.22
C LEU A 903 -7.24 -17.15 2.37
N HIS A 904 -7.29 -16.55 3.57
CA HIS A 904 -7.80 -17.22 4.78
C HIS A 904 -9.30 -17.02 5.02
N ILE A 905 -10.01 -16.18 4.25
CA ILE A 905 -11.44 -15.84 4.47
C ILE A 905 -12.34 -17.08 4.58
N PHE A 906 -12.47 -17.89 3.52
CA PHE A 906 -13.30 -19.10 3.54
C PHE A 906 -12.92 -20.12 4.63
N PRO A 907 -11.65 -20.60 4.75
CA PRO A 907 -11.32 -21.62 5.75
C PRO A 907 -11.46 -21.08 7.18
N LEU A 908 -11.15 -19.81 7.43
CA LEU A 908 -11.36 -19.19 8.73
C LEU A 908 -12.85 -19.06 9.05
N LEU A 909 -13.70 -18.67 8.09
CA LEU A 909 -15.16 -18.59 8.24
C LEU A 909 -15.75 -19.95 8.62
N ALA A 910 -15.46 -20.98 7.82
CA ALA A 910 -16.00 -22.33 8.02
C ALA A 910 -15.62 -22.90 9.40
N ALA A 911 -14.37 -22.73 9.83
CA ALA A 911 -13.90 -23.26 11.10
C ALA A 911 -14.30 -22.39 12.32
N SER A 912 -14.32 -21.07 12.19
CA SER A 912 -14.69 -20.18 13.32
C SER A 912 -16.14 -20.39 13.73
N CYS A 913 -17.04 -20.67 12.78
CA CYS A 913 -18.46 -20.94 13.07
C CYS A 913 -18.69 -22.17 13.97
N GLU A 914 -17.73 -23.09 14.05
CA GLU A 914 -17.81 -24.29 14.90
C GLU A 914 -17.29 -24.09 16.32
N LEU A 915 -16.73 -22.92 16.65
CA LEU A 915 -16.13 -22.66 17.95
C LEU A 915 -17.16 -22.44 19.09
N THR A 916 -16.99 -23.18 20.17
CA THR A 916 -17.80 -23.14 21.38
C THR A 916 -17.05 -22.59 22.60
N ASP A 917 -15.73 -22.79 22.66
CA ASP A 917 -14.86 -22.34 23.75
C ASP A 917 -14.48 -20.85 23.63
N GLU A 918 -14.36 -20.15 24.77
CA GLU A 918 -14.08 -18.70 24.80
C GLU A 918 -12.63 -18.35 24.42
N GLU A 919 -11.64 -19.19 24.76
CA GLU A 919 -10.22 -18.97 24.40
C GLU A 919 -10.02 -19.12 22.89
N ASP A 920 -10.59 -20.19 22.30
CA ASP A 920 -10.57 -20.41 20.85
C ASP A 920 -11.33 -19.29 20.10
N ARG A 921 -12.47 -18.81 20.63
CA ARG A 921 -13.23 -17.69 20.05
C ARG A 921 -12.44 -16.38 20.08
N GLU A 922 -11.75 -16.08 21.17
CA GLU A 922 -10.88 -14.90 21.27
C GLU A 922 -9.66 -15.01 20.33
N TRP A 923 -9.08 -16.20 20.18
CA TRP A 923 -8.04 -16.45 19.17
C TRP A 923 -8.57 -16.18 17.74
N ALA A 924 -9.76 -16.69 17.42
CA ALA A 924 -10.38 -16.48 16.11
C ALA A 924 -10.69 -14.99 15.87
N LYS A 925 -11.20 -14.27 16.87
CA LYS A 925 -11.43 -12.82 16.83
C LYS A 925 -10.15 -12.06 16.50
N GLN A 926 -9.05 -12.31 17.23
CA GLN A 926 -7.76 -11.68 16.96
C GLN A 926 -7.24 -11.99 15.54
N ARG A 927 -7.54 -13.20 15.03
CA ARG A 927 -7.20 -13.60 13.66
C ARG A 927 -8.01 -12.84 12.61
N TRP A 928 -9.31 -12.66 12.84
CA TRP A 928 -10.20 -11.84 11.99
C TRP A 928 -9.78 -10.38 12.01
N GLU A 929 -9.56 -9.77 13.17
CA GLU A 929 -9.11 -8.38 13.31
C GLU A 929 -7.81 -8.12 12.53
N ALA A 930 -6.82 -9.00 12.65
CA ALA A 930 -5.56 -8.89 11.90
C ALA A 930 -5.75 -9.00 10.38
N MET A 931 -6.66 -9.87 9.91
CA MET A 931 -6.97 -10.04 8.49
C MET A 931 -7.78 -8.87 7.92
N ILE A 932 -8.76 -8.36 8.67
CA ILE A 932 -9.58 -7.19 8.33
C ILE A 932 -8.70 -5.94 8.23
N LEU A 933 -7.84 -5.69 9.21
CA LEU A 933 -6.90 -4.56 9.20
C LEU A 933 -5.92 -4.60 8.01
N ARG A 934 -5.60 -5.80 7.53
CA ARG A 934 -4.75 -6.03 6.35
C ARG A 934 -5.50 -5.81 5.04
N LEU A 935 -6.66 -6.46 4.87
CA LEU A 935 -7.37 -6.52 3.59
C LEU A 935 -8.25 -5.30 3.34
N ARG A 936 -8.95 -4.81 4.37
CA ARG A 936 -9.84 -3.64 4.31
C ARG A 936 -10.84 -3.73 3.14
N VAL A 937 -11.58 -4.84 3.10
CA VAL A 937 -12.63 -5.14 2.11
C VAL A 937 -13.89 -5.62 2.81
N GLY A 938 -15.05 -5.12 2.37
CA GLY A 938 -16.31 -5.25 3.11
C GLY A 938 -16.80 -6.68 3.30
N ASN A 939 -16.36 -7.61 2.45
CA ASN A 939 -16.70 -9.02 2.57
C ASN A 939 -15.96 -9.70 3.72
N ALA A 940 -14.72 -9.31 4.05
CA ALA A 940 -14.03 -9.82 5.22
C ALA A 940 -14.73 -9.41 6.54
N ASP A 941 -15.19 -8.16 6.64
CA ASP A 941 -16.01 -7.70 7.77
C ASP A 941 -17.33 -8.47 7.85
N THR A 942 -18.01 -8.66 6.72
CA THR A 942 -19.30 -9.37 6.69
C THR A 942 -19.15 -10.85 7.04
N CYS A 943 -18.05 -11.51 6.64
CA CYS A 943 -17.73 -12.86 7.09
C CYS A 943 -17.54 -12.93 8.61
N TRP A 944 -16.90 -11.94 9.22
CA TRP A 944 -16.76 -11.87 10.67
C TRP A 944 -18.12 -11.67 11.37
N GLU A 945 -18.99 -10.79 10.84
CA GLU A 945 -20.36 -10.66 11.35
C GLU A 945 -21.17 -11.97 11.26
N ILE A 946 -20.99 -12.77 10.19
CA ILE A 946 -21.61 -14.11 10.07
C ILE A 946 -21.13 -15.05 11.18
N VAL A 947 -19.82 -15.05 11.49
CA VAL A 947 -19.28 -15.85 12.61
C VAL A 947 -19.92 -15.43 13.93
N GLN A 948 -19.95 -14.13 14.23
CA GLN A 948 -20.53 -13.59 15.46
C GLN A 948 -22.04 -13.91 15.58
N ALA A 949 -22.81 -13.76 14.50
CA ALA A 949 -24.22 -14.10 14.45
C ALA A 949 -24.46 -15.62 14.60
N THR A 950 -23.56 -16.45 14.08
CA THR A 950 -23.60 -17.91 14.24
C THR A 950 -23.32 -18.32 15.69
N TRP A 951 -22.33 -17.72 16.35
CA TRP A 951 -22.07 -17.92 17.78
C TRP A 951 -23.27 -17.52 18.63
N ALA A 952 -23.78 -16.30 18.47
CA ALA A 952 -24.94 -15.82 19.23
C ALA A 952 -26.15 -16.74 19.10
N ARG A 953 -26.43 -17.25 17.89
CA ARG A 953 -27.52 -18.20 17.63
C ARG A 953 -27.29 -19.57 18.26
N ARG A 954 -26.07 -20.10 18.21
CA ARG A 954 -25.70 -21.38 18.85
C ARG A 954 -25.74 -21.27 20.38
N ASP A 955 -25.29 -20.16 20.93
CA ASP A 955 -25.29 -19.89 22.38
C ASP A 955 -26.72 -19.73 22.92
N GLN A 956 -27.59 -19.02 22.18
CA GLN A 956 -29.02 -18.95 22.47
C GLN A 956 -29.63 -20.34 22.51
N TYR A 957 -29.46 -21.15 21.45
CA TYR A 957 -29.97 -22.52 21.38
C TYR A 957 -29.45 -23.41 22.54
N ALA A 958 -28.16 -23.28 22.89
CA ALA A 958 -27.58 -23.98 24.02
C ALA A 958 -28.12 -23.49 25.39
N SER A 959 -28.57 -22.24 25.50
CA SER A 959 -29.22 -21.72 26.71
C SER A 959 -30.69 -22.18 26.84
N GLU A 960 -31.42 -22.20 25.73
CA GLU A 960 -32.79 -22.71 25.65
C GLU A 960 -32.83 -24.21 25.95
N ARG A 961 -31.92 -24.99 25.35
CA ARG A 961 -31.80 -26.44 25.60
C ARG A 961 -31.32 -26.78 27.02
N ARG A 962 -30.50 -25.94 27.65
CA ARG A 962 -30.15 -26.05 29.09
C ARG A 962 -31.33 -25.72 30.02
N SER A 963 -32.31 -24.95 29.54
CA SER A 963 -33.51 -24.58 30.29
C SER A 963 -34.65 -25.61 30.15
N SER A 964 -34.70 -26.34 29.04
CA SER A 964 -35.63 -27.46 28.83
C SER A 964 -35.08 -28.77 29.39
N VAL A 965 -35.50 -29.16 30.60
CA VAL A 965 -35.13 -30.44 31.20
C VAL A 965 -35.89 -31.59 30.51
N MET A 966 -35.41 -32.07 29.36
CA MET A 966 -35.47 -33.49 28.96
C MET A 966 -34.75 -33.79 27.62
N GLU A 967 -34.12 -34.98 27.61
CA GLU A 967 -33.79 -35.87 26.48
C GLU A 967 -32.55 -35.65 25.56
N GLN A 968 -31.73 -36.72 25.62
CA GLN A 968 -30.86 -37.36 24.62
C GLN A 968 -29.72 -36.56 23.95
N GLU A 969 -28.51 -36.94 24.33
CA GLU A 969 -27.27 -36.81 23.56
C GLU A 969 -27.14 -38.00 22.59
N SER A 970 -27.40 -37.80 21.29
CA SER A 970 -26.78 -38.59 20.21
C SER A 970 -27.08 -37.95 18.85
N GLU A 971 -26.13 -38.10 17.92
CA GLU A 971 -26.17 -37.58 16.54
C GLU A 971 -26.09 -36.05 16.42
N ILE A 972 -25.55 -35.59 15.27
CA ILE A 972 -25.57 -34.18 14.90
C ILE A 972 -27.04 -33.82 14.67
N GLY A 973 -27.65 -33.16 15.66
CA GLY A 973 -29.03 -32.69 15.53
C GLY A 973 -29.18 -31.92 14.22
N GLU A 974 -30.26 -32.20 13.47
CA GLU A 974 -30.48 -31.68 12.11
C GLU A 974 -30.25 -30.15 12.03
N ASP A 975 -30.59 -29.45 13.12
CA ASP A 975 -30.30 -28.05 13.46
C ASP A 975 -28.85 -27.56 13.15
N PHE A 976 -27.82 -28.40 13.21
CA PHE A 976 -26.41 -28.05 12.94
C PHE A 976 -25.93 -28.38 11.51
N THR A 977 -26.69 -29.18 10.77
CA THR A 977 -26.37 -29.54 9.37
C THR A 977 -26.58 -28.36 8.44
N ILE A 978 -26.21 -28.47 7.17
CA ILE A 978 -26.42 -27.41 6.17
C ILE A 978 -27.92 -27.08 5.92
N ARG A 979 -28.84 -27.96 6.31
CA ARG A 979 -30.29 -27.69 6.33
C ARG A 979 -30.76 -27.05 7.64
N GLY A 980 -29.95 -27.12 8.68
CA GLY A 980 -30.28 -26.73 10.04
C GLY A 980 -30.09 -25.25 10.33
N LYS A 981 -30.97 -24.71 11.18
CA LYS A 981 -31.04 -23.27 11.53
C LYS A 981 -29.77 -22.70 12.18
N LEU A 982 -28.89 -23.54 12.74
CA LEU A 982 -27.65 -23.13 13.43
C LEU A 982 -26.41 -23.13 12.52
N HIS A 983 -26.57 -23.51 11.24
CA HIS A 983 -25.52 -23.43 10.24
C HIS A 983 -25.42 -22.02 9.66
N TRP A 984 -24.19 -21.57 9.43
CA TRP A 984 -23.90 -20.18 9.03
C TRP A 984 -24.53 -19.79 7.68
N LEU A 985 -24.78 -20.73 6.76
CA LEU A 985 -25.53 -20.46 5.53
C LEU A 985 -27.00 -20.11 5.80
N ASN A 986 -27.62 -20.69 6.84
CA ASN A 986 -28.98 -20.37 7.22
C ASN A 986 -29.03 -19.09 8.07
N VAL A 987 -27.96 -18.77 8.81
CA VAL A 987 -27.76 -17.43 9.39
C VAL A 987 -27.71 -16.36 8.29
N MET A 988 -26.98 -16.60 7.20
CA MET A 988 -26.96 -15.72 6.02
C MET A 988 -28.33 -15.63 5.34
N ASP A 989 -28.98 -16.76 5.05
CA ASP A 989 -30.28 -16.78 4.38
C ASP A 989 -31.35 -16.04 5.21
N ASP A 990 -31.39 -16.20 6.54
CA ASP A 990 -32.32 -15.47 7.43
C ASP A 990 -32.07 -13.96 7.45
N GLN A 991 -30.80 -13.54 7.48
CA GLN A 991 -30.41 -12.13 7.44
C GLN A 991 -30.50 -11.53 6.03
N GLN A 992 -30.92 -12.31 5.04
CA GLN A 992 -30.97 -11.94 3.61
C GLN A 992 -29.60 -11.54 3.04
N TRP A 993 -28.51 -12.13 3.56
CA TRP A 993 -27.14 -11.81 3.16
C TRP A 993 -26.65 -12.68 1.98
N GLN A 994 -26.29 -12.05 0.86
CA GLN A 994 -25.63 -12.68 -0.28
C GLN A 994 -24.17 -12.22 -0.36
N VAL A 995 -23.28 -12.99 0.28
CA VAL A 995 -21.86 -12.62 0.49
C VAL A 995 -20.93 -13.42 -0.41
N PHE A 996 -20.08 -12.72 -1.15
CA PHE A 996 -18.93 -13.31 -1.84
C PHE A 996 -17.74 -13.46 -0.88
N VAL A 997 -17.39 -14.68 -0.51
CA VAL A 997 -16.42 -14.99 0.58
C VAL A 997 -14.97 -15.21 0.10
N GLY A 998 -14.62 -14.63 -1.05
CA GLY A 998 -13.27 -14.65 -1.65
C GLY A 998 -12.68 -13.27 -1.86
#